data_AF-A0A1Y3EWS1-F1
#
_entry.id   AF-A0A1Y3EWS1-F1
#
_cell.length_a   1.000
_cell.length_b   1.000
_cell.length_c   1.000
_cell.angle_alpha   90.00
_cell.angle_beta   90.00
_cell.angle_gamma   90.00
#
_symmetry.space_group_name_H-M   'P 1'
#
loop_
_entity.id
_entity.type
_entity.pdbx_description
1 polymer ?
#
loop_
_entity_poly.entity_id
_entity_poly.type
_entity_poly.pdbx_seq_one_letter_code
_entity_poly.pdbx_strand_id
1 'polypeptide(L)'
;MATIFGLTIAATARSTLSKKLQLLRLCSANVSTLTTMNSYRDNEIGIIKFHTPDSKENIMDTKFMVEFYDCLNKFTQDDSVKGIVVMSGKSGSFIAGADAKIIASCHSVAEATALSLKCQAIMNRIHSNYKPVVAAINGTCLGGGLELALACDYRIAVNSKKTIFGLPEVRLGLLPGAGGTQRLPRLISIIDSMDLMLTGKTISASKAKNIGLVDMLVEPLGPGLHTDEDYMIKELEQGAVQVLRNLLTTELVALRKLKFPHNLVHTLLDIELFRNLFFVYMRNKVEKSTHGHYPAPSHIVNVVRKGYKFGIGDGLKAEAKAFGLVATSPESKSLIHLFTLSTECKKNPFAPVKKEPKSLAVIGAGLMGCGIAQVSIYNGFVTYLKDVDKGALLQGERSIAKHLEKRVKQQAITTLEKDNMLANLYLSVDYEAIKNADLVVEAVYEDVQLKQKVLREIEQYVRPDCVIASNTSAISISEVAEASKRPENVVGMHYFSPVDKMQLLEVITTPKTSREAASAAVDVGLKQNKLVIVVKDSPGFYTTRVLAAMLSETIRLLQEGVGPKELNDLCTGFGFPVGFATLADEVGIDVALHIAKYLGEKLGQRMAGGDLIVLQKMVDNNYLGRKSGKGCFDYSKSKTKRGVNEKALQILKDHAKSSRGCDSDHDRQLRMVSRFVNEALLCLEEGVISSPRSGDIGAVFGLGFPPFLGGPFRFVDNYGAERLVTEMDRYRDSYEDAVEFQACQLLRDHAKDSKRKFYAI
;
A
#
# COMPACT_ATOMS: atom_id res chain seq x y z
N MET A 1 -1.96 44.98 -54.21
CA MET A 1 -2.50 44.08 -53.15
C MET A 1 -2.24 42.59 -53.36
N ALA A 2 -1.71 42.12 -54.50
CA ALA A 2 -1.38 40.69 -54.68
C ALA A 2 0.03 40.29 -54.17
N THR A 3 0.92 41.25 -53.93
CA THR A 3 2.34 40.97 -53.59
C THR A 3 2.61 40.82 -52.09
N ILE A 4 1.71 41.29 -51.21
CA ILE A 4 1.87 41.22 -49.75
C ILE A 4 1.32 39.90 -49.18
N PHE A 5 0.34 39.27 -49.84
CA PHE A 5 -0.20 37.96 -49.41
C PHE A 5 0.73 36.77 -49.73
N GLY A 6 1.57 36.88 -50.78
CA GLY A 6 2.51 35.82 -51.15
C GLY A 6 3.69 35.65 -50.19
N LEU A 7 4.15 36.75 -49.57
CA LEU A 7 5.29 36.73 -48.65
C LEU A 7 4.94 36.15 -47.26
N THR A 8 3.70 36.33 -46.79
CA THR A 8 3.25 35.83 -45.48
C THR A 8 3.00 34.31 -45.48
N ILE A 9 2.55 33.75 -46.61
CA ILE A 9 2.32 32.30 -46.78
C ILE A 9 3.66 31.55 -46.94
N ALA A 10 4.63 32.14 -47.63
CA ALA A 10 5.97 31.54 -47.78
C ALA A 10 6.77 31.54 -46.46
N ALA A 11 6.62 32.57 -45.61
CA ALA A 11 7.28 32.65 -44.30
C ALA A 11 6.68 31.67 -43.27
N THR A 12 5.36 31.46 -43.28
CA THR A 12 4.69 30.46 -42.42
C THR A 12 4.96 29.03 -42.87
N ALA A 13 5.05 28.77 -44.18
CA ALA A 13 5.44 27.46 -44.72
C ALA A 13 6.92 27.12 -44.41
N ARG A 14 7.85 28.07 -44.51
CA ARG A 14 9.26 27.85 -44.12
C ARG A 14 9.46 27.62 -42.61
N SER A 15 8.68 28.26 -41.74
CA SER A 15 8.78 28.05 -40.29
C SER A 15 8.19 26.71 -39.84
N THR A 16 7.12 26.23 -40.50
CA THR A 16 6.57 24.88 -40.27
C THR A 16 7.43 23.78 -40.88
N LEU A 17 8.08 24.01 -42.03
CA LEU A 17 9.03 23.07 -42.61
C LEU A 17 10.33 22.99 -41.78
N SER A 18 10.82 24.12 -41.26
CA SER A 18 11.99 24.17 -40.35
C SER A 18 11.70 23.50 -39.00
N LYS A 19 10.50 23.68 -38.43
CA LYS A 19 10.05 22.94 -37.22
C LYS A 19 9.84 21.45 -37.48
N LYS A 20 9.30 21.06 -38.65
CA LYS A 20 9.25 19.64 -39.08
C LYS A 20 10.64 19.05 -39.30
N LEU A 21 11.59 19.81 -39.86
CA LEU A 21 12.97 19.38 -40.04
C LEU A 21 13.76 19.32 -38.72
N GLN A 22 13.48 20.20 -37.74
CA GLN A 22 14.03 20.10 -36.39
C GLN A 22 13.45 18.89 -35.62
N LEU A 23 12.16 18.57 -35.82
CA LEU A 23 11.56 17.32 -35.32
C LEU A 23 12.16 16.08 -36.00
N LEU A 24 12.47 16.14 -37.30
CA LEU A 24 13.11 15.04 -38.04
C LEU A 24 14.61 14.87 -37.72
N ARG A 25 15.33 15.97 -37.42
CA ARG A 25 16.77 15.94 -37.10
C ARG A 25 17.09 15.49 -35.67
N LEU A 26 16.12 15.51 -34.75
CA LEU A 26 16.27 14.89 -33.42
C LEU A 26 15.97 13.38 -33.42
N CYS A 27 15.38 12.85 -34.50
CA CYS A 27 15.09 11.43 -34.68
C CYS A 27 16.11 10.69 -35.58
N SER A 28 17.21 11.34 -35.99
CA SER A 28 18.25 10.72 -36.83
C SER A 28 19.57 10.54 -36.08
N ALA A 29 19.51 10.18 -34.81
CA ALA A 29 20.69 9.81 -34.03
C ALA A 29 20.76 8.29 -33.88
N ASN A 30 21.58 7.68 -34.74
CA ASN A 30 22.12 6.32 -34.68
C ASN A 30 21.12 5.17 -34.58
N VAL A 31 21.35 4.12 -35.37
CA VAL A 31 20.73 2.80 -35.17
C VAL A 31 21.18 2.29 -33.80
N SER A 32 20.47 2.67 -32.74
CA SER A 32 20.60 2.07 -31.43
C SER A 32 20.02 0.67 -31.55
N THR A 33 20.82 -0.34 -31.27
CA THR A 33 20.32 -1.70 -31.03
C THR A 33 19.16 -1.62 -30.05
N LEU A 34 17.96 -2.04 -30.46
CA LEU A 34 16.79 -2.09 -29.58
C LEU A 34 17.15 -2.99 -28.40
N THR A 35 17.12 -2.46 -27.18
CA THR A 35 17.47 -3.27 -26.00
C THR A 35 16.24 -3.69 -25.21
N THR A 36 15.10 -3.00 -25.39
CA THR A 36 13.86 -3.29 -24.66
C THR A 36 12.76 -3.90 -25.54
N MET A 37 12.92 -3.81 -26.86
CA MET A 37 11.95 -4.28 -27.85
C MET A 37 12.60 -5.25 -28.83
N ASN A 38 11.93 -6.36 -29.08
CA ASN A 38 12.16 -7.21 -30.24
C ASN A 38 10.94 -7.09 -31.18
N SER A 39 11.18 -6.81 -32.46
CA SER A 39 10.11 -6.74 -33.46
C SER A 39 10.45 -7.61 -34.67
N TYR A 40 9.54 -8.51 -35.01
CA TYR A 40 9.66 -9.40 -36.17
C TYR A 40 8.29 -9.65 -36.81
N ARG A 41 8.28 -10.31 -37.96
CA ARG A 41 7.05 -10.67 -38.67
C ARG A 41 6.84 -12.17 -38.63
N ASP A 42 5.60 -12.58 -38.44
CA ASP A 42 5.09 -13.92 -38.78
C ASP A 42 4.12 -13.76 -39.95
N ASN A 43 4.63 -13.98 -41.17
CA ASN A 43 3.92 -13.73 -42.42
C ASN A 43 3.33 -12.30 -42.46
N GLU A 44 2.01 -12.17 -42.54
CA GLU A 44 1.28 -10.91 -42.56
C GLU A 44 1.11 -10.23 -41.19
N ILE A 45 1.61 -10.82 -40.11
CA ILE A 45 1.45 -10.30 -38.75
C ILE A 45 2.77 -9.73 -38.22
N GLY A 46 2.75 -8.48 -37.77
CA GLY A 46 3.87 -7.86 -37.05
C GLY A 46 3.77 -8.19 -35.56
N ILE A 47 4.86 -8.63 -34.94
CA ILE A 47 4.92 -8.97 -33.52
C ILE A 47 5.88 -7.99 -32.83
N ILE A 48 5.38 -7.26 -31.84
CA ILE A 48 6.15 -6.39 -30.95
C ILE A 48 6.23 -7.09 -29.60
N LYS A 49 7.43 -7.54 -29.24
CA LYS A 49 7.72 -8.29 -28.02
C LYS A 49 8.65 -7.46 -27.14
N PHE A 50 8.14 -6.97 -26.02
CA PHE A 50 8.94 -6.15 -25.10
C PHE A 50 9.53 -6.95 -23.95
N HIS A 51 10.71 -6.55 -23.52
CA HIS A 51 11.44 -7.14 -22.40
C HIS A 51 12.38 -6.08 -21.82
N THR A 52 12.08 -5.56 -20.63
CA THR A 52 13.02 -4.66 -19.93
C THR A 52 14.19 -5.48 -19.36
N PRO A 53 15.45 -5.28 -19.78
CA PRO A 53 16.59 -6.02 -19.25
C PRO A 53 16.80 -5.71 -17.76
N ASP A 54 17.39 -6.65 -17.02
CA ASP A 54 17.81 -6.52 -15.61
C ASP A 54 16.72 -6.12 -14.59
N SER A 55 15.44 -6.20 -14.99
CA SER A 55 14.29 -5.95 -14.12
C SER A 55 13.46 -7.22 -13.96
N LYS A 56 12.80 -7.40 -12.80
CA LYS A 56 11.82 -8.48 -12.61
C LYS A 56 10.50 -8.23 -13.35
N GLU A 57 10.17 -6.98 -13.62
CA GLU A 57 8.92 -6.55 -14.26
C GLU A 57 9.24 -5.68 -15.49
N ASN A 58 8.33 -5.61 -16.46
CA ASN A 58 8.44 -4.59 -17.50
C ASN A 58 7.85 -3.27 -16.98
N ILE A 59 8.58 -2.17 -17.22
CA ILE A 59 8.21 -0.83 -16.77
C ILE A 59 8.25 0.09 -17.99
N MET A 60 7.28 0.99 -18.09
CA MET A 60 7.24 2.02 -19.14
C MET A 60 8.11 3.20 -18.73
N ASP A 61 9.38 3.16 -19.13
CA ASP A 61 10.29 4.30 -19.07
C ASP A 61 10.29 5.08 -20.40
N THR A 62 11.09 6.14 -20.50
CA THR A 62 11.19 6.94 -21.73
C THR A 62 11.71 6.10 -22.91
N LYS A 63 12.65 5.19 -22.67
CA LYS A 63 13.27 4.37 -23.72
C LYS A 63 12.25 3.38 -24.31
N PHE A 64 11.51 2.69 -23.45
CA PHE A 64 10.40 1.82 -23.82
C PHE A 64 9.42 2.55 -24.73
N MET A 65 9.02 3.76 -24.37
CA MET A 65 8.02 4.52 -25.13
C MET A 65 8.51 4.91 -26.52
N VAL A 66 9.79 5.29 -26.66
CA VAL A 66 10.40 5.61 -27.95
C VAL A 66 10.54 4.35 -28.81
N GLU A 67 11.15 3.28 -28.29
CA GLU A 67 11.34 2.03 -29.05
C GLU A 67 10.00 1.41 -29.46
N PHE A 68 8.99 1.45 -28.59
CA PHE A 68 7.64 0.97 -28.91
C PHE A 68 7.01 1.78 -30.04
N TYR A 69 7.11 3.11 -30.00
CA TYR A 69 6.56 4.00 -31.03
C TYR A 69 7.20 3.74 -32.40
N ASP A 70 8.52 3.53 -32.44
CA ASP A 70 9.25 3.24 -33.67
C ASP A 70 8.86 1.88 -34.25
N CYS A 71 8.76 0.84 -33.41
CA CYS A 71 8.30 -0.48 -33.83
C CYS A 71 6.86 -0.45 -34.36
N LEU A 72 5.97 0.25 -33.65
CA LEU A 72 4.58 0.42 -34.06
C LEU A 72 4.51 1.11 -35.43
N ASN A 73 5.19 2.23 -35.61
CA ASN A 73 5.18 2.97 -36.87
C ASN A 73 5.76 2.16 -38.03
N LYS A 74 6.84 1.42 -37.80
CA LYS A 74 7.45 0.52 -38.80
C LYS A 74 6.40 -0.47 -39.32
N PHE A 75 5.69 -1.17 -38.43
CA PHE A 75 4.64 -2.11 -38.85
C PHE A 75 3.38 -1.44 -39.40
N THR A 76 3.02 -0.25 -38.91
CA THR A 76 1.92 0.53 -39.49
C THR A 76 2.24 0.98 -40.92
N GLN A 77 3.50 1.25 -41.27
CA GLN A 77 3.90 1.71 -42.61
C GLN A 77 4.21 0.55 -43.58
N ASP A 78 4.53 -0.64 -43.08
CA ASP A 78 4.83 -1.81 -43.92
C ASP A 78 3.56 -2.46 -44.50
N ASP A 79 3.29 -2.28 -45.80
CA ASP A 79 2.09 -2.80 -46.48
C ASP A 79 1.95 -4.32 -46.43
N SER A 80 3.04 -5.07 -46.23
CA SER A 80 3.01 -6.53 -46.06
C SER A 80 2.39 -6.96 -44.73
N VAL A 81 2.45 -6.09 -43.71
CA VAL A 81 1.83 -6.33 -42.41
C VAL A 81 0.35 -5.92 -42.46
N LYS A 82 -0.54 -6.82 -42.06
CA LYS A 82 -2.00 -6.64 -42.01
C LYS A 82 -2.54 -6.50 -40.59
N GLY A 83 -1.82 -6.95 -39.57
CA GLY A 83 -2.18 -6.79 -38.16
C GLY A 83 -0.95 -6.80 -37.25
N ILE A 84 -1.11 -6.35 -36.00
CA ILE A 84 -0.01 -6.25 -35.03
C ILE A 84 -0.37 -6.97 -33.72
N VAL A 85 0.53 -7.80 -33.21
CA VAL A 85 0.46 -8.35 -31.85
C VAL A 85 1.45 -7.60 -30.97
N VAL A 86 0.99 -7.19 -29.78
CA VAL A 86 1.82 -6.57 -28.73
C VAL A 86 1.82 -7.50 -27.53
N MET A 87 3.01 -7.91 -27.10
CA MET A 87 3.14 -8.89 -26.02
C MET A 87 4.43 -8.75 -25.22
N SER A 88 4.46 -9.43 -24.08
CA SER A 88 5.65 -9.51 -23.25
C SER A 88 6.53 -10.70 -23.63
N GLY A 89 7.84 -10.47 -23.68
CA GLY A 89 8.87 -11.51 -23.66
C GLY A 89 9.28 -11.92 -22.24
N LYS A 90 8.60 -11.41 -21.19
CA LYS A 90 8.88 -11.72 -19.79
C LYS A 90 7.73 -12.52 -19.18
N SER A 91 8.08 -13.63 -18.53
CA SER A 91 7.11 -14.44 -17.82
C SER A 91 6.56 -13.70 -16.59
N GLY A 92 5.25 -13.79 -16.37
CA GLY A 92 4.61 -13.23 -15.19
C GLY A 92 4.53 -11.70 -15.15
N SER A 93 4.97 -11.01 -16.20
CA SER A 93 4.90 -9.55 -16.31
C SER A 93 4.50 -9.13 -17.71
N PHE A 94 3.35 -8.46 -17.86
CA PHE A 94 3.04 -7.73 -19.07
C PHE A 94 3.68 -6.36 -18.94
N ILE A 95 3.09 -5.45 -18.17
CA ILE A 95 3.68 -4.17 -17.81
C ILE A 95 3.14 -3.81 -16.41
N ALA A 96 4.04 -3.54 -15.47
CA ALA A 96 3.69 -3.22 -14.07
C ALA A 96 3.31 -1.75 -13.84
N GLY A 97 3.56 -0.88 -14.82
CA GLY A 97 3.20 0.54 -14.79
C GLY A 97 4.28 1.43 -15.40
N ALA A 98 4.08 2.74 -15.26
CA ALA A 98 5.10 3.74 -15.59
C ALA A 98 6.15 3.85 -14.48
N ASP A 99 7.37 4.26 -14.82
CA ASP A 99 8.41 4.50 -13.82
C ASP A 99 8.02 5.67 -12.91
N ALA A 100 7.80 5.38 -11.63
CA ALA A 100 7.47 6.37 -10.61
C ALA A 100 8.56 7.46 -10.47
N LYS A 101 9.83 7.14 -10.79
CA LYS A 101 10.93 8.12 -10.76
C LYS A 101 10.77 9.22 -11.80
N ILE A 102 10.29 8.88 -13.00
CA ILE A 102 10.03 9.86 -14.06
C ILE A 102 8.95 10.85 -13.59
N ILE A 103 7.89 10.33 -12.96
CA ILE A 103 6.81 11.16 -12.46
C ILE A 103 7.29 12.03 -11.29
N ALA A 104 8.07 11.47 -10.37
CA ALA A 104 8.67 12.19 -9.25
C ALA A 104 9.61 13.33 -9.69
N SER A 105 10.29 13.16 -10.83
CA SER A 105 11.20 14.17 -11.41
C SER A 105 10.49 15.35 -12.09
N CYS A 106 9.15 15.31 -12.22
CA CYS A 106 8.42 16.44 -12.79
C CYS A 106 8.33 17.59 -11.75
N HIS A 107 8.90 18.74 -12.08
CA HIS A 107 8.95 19.89 -11.18
C HIS A 107 7.84 20.90 -11.45
N SER A 108 7.22 20.86 -12.63
CA SER A 108 6.13 21.75 -13.01
C SER A 108 4.91 21.03 -13.57
N VAL A 109 3.74 21.66 -13.41
CA VAL A 109 2.47 21.17 -13.97
C VAL A 109 2.58 20.99 -15.48
N ALA A 110 3.29 21.90 -16.16
CA ALA A 110 3.46 21.87 -17.61
C ALA A 110 4.27 20.64 -18.08
N GLU A 111 5.35 20.30 -17.39
CA GLU A 111 6.16 19.11 -17.69
C GLU A 111 5.35 17.83 -17.51
N ALA A 112 4.67 17.67 -16.37
CA ALA A 112 3.86 16.49 -16.09
C ALA A 112 2.66 16.37 -17.05
N THR A 113 2.00 17.48 -17.39
CA THR A 113 0.95 17.49 -18.44
C THR A 113 1.52 17.11 -19.80
N ALA A 114 2.70 17.62 -20.18
CA ALA A 114 3.33 17.27 -21.45
C ALA A 114 3.70 15.78 -21.51
N LEU A 115 4.15 15.20 -20.40
CA LEU A 115 4.42 13.76 -20.29
C LEU A 115 3.14 12.95 -20.55
N SER A 116 2.04 13.28 -19.88
CA SER A 116 0.74 12.63 -20.10
C SER A 116 0.28 12.75 -21.56
N LEU A 117 0.37 13.95 -22.16
CA LEU A 117 0.02 14.16 -23.57
C LEU A 117 0.84 13.29 -24.53
N LYS A 118 2.15 13.13 -24.28
CA LYS A 118 3.02 12.25 -25.09
C LYS A 118 2.59 10.79 -24.97
N CYS A 119 2.30 10.32 -23.76
CA CYS A 119 1.81 8.95 -23.55
C CYS A 119 0.46 8.74 -24.24
N GLN A 120 -0.49 9.68 -24.08
CA GLN A 120 -1.78 9.65 -24.76
C GLN A 120 -1.63 9.63 -26.29
N ALA A 121 -0.66 10.35 -26.86
CA ALA A 121 -0.43 10.36 -28.30
C ALA A 121 -0.03 8.98 -28.83
N ILE A 122 0.81 8.23 -28.11
CA ILE A 122 1.16 6.85 -28.45
C ILE A 122 -0.07 5.94 -28.35
N MET A 123 -0.86 6.05 -27.27
CA MET A 123 -2.09 5.26 -27.14
C MET A 123 -3.12 5.58 -28.23
N ASN A 124 -3.25 6.86 -28.61
CA ASN A 124 -4.11 7.28 -29.71
C ASN A 124 -3.60 6.74 -31.05
N ARG A 125 -2.28 6.64 -31.24
CA ARG A 125 -1.69 6.04 -32.44
C ARG A 125 -2.03 4.56 -32.57
N ILE A 126 -2.04 3.81 -31.45
CA ILE A 126 -2.51 2.42 -31.42
C ILE A 126 -4.00 2.38 -31.79
N HIS A 127 -4.83 3.15 -31.08
CA HIS A 127 -6.29 3.11 -31.23
C HIS A 127 -6.79 3.56 -32.61
N SER A 128 -6.10 4.51 -33.25
CA SER A 128 -6.42 5.01 -34.59
C SER A 128 -5.65 4.27 -35.69
N ASN A 129 -5.01 3.15 -35.38
CA ASN A 129 -4.34 2.34 -36.37
C ASN A 129 -5.39 1.67 -37.28
N TYR A 130 -5.17 1.73 -38.59
CA TYR A 130 -6.07 1.08 -39.55
C TYR A 130 -5.84 -0.44 -39.61
N LYS A 131 -4.72 -0.92 -39.05
CA LYS A 131 -4.42 -2.35 -38.86
C LYS A 131 -4.82 -2.76 -37.44
N PRO A 132 -5.55 -3.88 -37.26
CA PRO A 132 -5.94 -4.35 -35.93
C PRO A 132 -4.72 -4.65 -35.06
N VAL A 133 -4.80 -4.25 -33.79
CA VAL A 133 -3.76 -4.48 -32.77
C VAL A 133 -4.30 -5.34 -31.63
N VAL A 134 -3.63 -6.45 -31.34
CA VAL A 134 -3.99 -7.41 -30.27
C VAL A 134 -2.98 -7.32 -29.14
N ALA A 135 -3.46 -7.11 -27.91
CA ALA A 135 -2.66 -7.22 -26.70
C ALA A 135 -2.70 -8.66 -26.17
N ALA A 136 -1.55 -9.34 -26.14
CA ALA A 136 -1.40 -10.67 -25.56
C ALA A 136 -0.75 -10.57 -24.18
N ILE A 137 -1.54 -10.80 -23.14
CA ILE A 137 -1.25 -10.40 -21.76
C ILE A 137 -0.92 -11.62 -20.90
N ASN A 138 0.31 -11.67 -20.43
CA ASN A 138 0.77 -12.64 -19.43
C ASN A 138 1.19 -11.86 -18.17
N GLY A 139 0.65 -12.23 -17.01
CA GLY A 139 1.10 -11.66 -15.74
C GLY A 139 0.62 -10.23 -15.45
N THR A 140 1.41 -9.48 -14.70
CA THR A 140 1.05 -8.15 -14.18
C THR A 140 0.75 -7.16 -15.31
N CYS A 141 -0.48 -6.63 -15.38
CA CYS A 141 -0.93 -5.62 -16.35
C CYS A 141 -1.57 -4.43 -15.61
N LEU A 142 -0.75 -3.52 -15.14
CA LEU A 142 -1.15 -2.44 -14.22
C LEU A 142 -0.81 -1.05 -14.78
N GLY A 143 -1.62 -0.07 -14.41
CA GLY A 143 -1.44 1.34 -14.73
C GLY A 143 -1.25 1.56 -16.22
N GLY A 144 -0.14 2.21 -16.62
CA GLY A 144 0.21 2.42 -18.03
C GLY A 144 0.19 1.15 -18.89
N GLY A 145 0.48 -0.02 -18.31
CA GLY A 145 0.34 -1.32 -18.97
C GLY A 145 -1.08 -1.66 -19.38
N LEU A 146 -2.02 -1.43 -18.46
CA LEU A 146 -3.44 -1.58 -18.74
C LEU A 146 -3.91 -0.48 -19.71
N GLU A 147 -3.42 0.75 -19.60
CA GLU A 147 -3.74 1.82 -20.54
C GLU A 147 -3.30 1.50 -21.98
N LEU A 148 -2.15 0.82 -22.14
CA LEU A 148 -1.71 0.28 -23.42
C LEU A 148 -2.65 -0.81 -23.93
N ALA A 149 -2.99 -1.79 -23.09
CA ALA A 149 -3.93 -2.85 -23.46
C ALA A 149 -5.35 -2.32 -23.80
N LEU A 150 -5.77 -1.24 -23.14
CA LEU A 150 -7.02 -0.52 -23.43
C LEU A 150 -6.98 0.23 -24.77
N ALA A 151 -5.79 0.60 -25.26
CA ALA A 151 -5.62 1.24 -26.55
C ALA A 151 -5.68 0.25 -27.72
N CYS A 152 -5.35 -1.03 -27.48
CA CYS A 152 -5.47 -2.12 -28.45
C CYS A 152 -6.93 -2.49 -28.75
N ASP A 153 -7.18 -3.12 -29.89
CA ASP A 153 -8.53 -3.52 -30.32
C ASP A 153 -9.05 -4.71 -29.51
N TYR A 154 -8.17 -5.69 -29.28
CA TYR A 154 -8.50 -6.96 -28.64
C TYR A 154 -7.49 -7.33 -27.54
N ARG A 155 -7.96 -7.89 -26.43
CA ARG A 155 -7.14 -8.31 -25.28
C ARG A 155 -7.31 -9.79 -25.01
N ILE A 156 -6.20 -10.53 -25.09
CA ILE A 156 -6.12 -11.95 -24.75
C ILE A 156 -5.27 -12.06 -23.50
N ALA A 157 -5.71 -12.81 -22.49
CA ALA A 157 -4.96 -12.95 -21.26
C ALA A 157 -4.83 -14.39 -20.78
N VAL A 158 -3.68 -14.71 -20.17
CA VAL A 158 -3.47 -16.01 -19.52
C VAL A 158 -4.26 -16.06 -18.21
N ASN A 159 -5.07 -17.11 -18.01
CA ASN A 159 -5.86 -17.30 -16.79
C ASN A 159 -4.99 -17.86 -15.64
N SER A 160 -4.03 -17.06 -15.17
CA SER A 160 -3.15 -17.41 -14.06
C SER A 160 -3.35 -16.47 -12.87
N LYS A 161 -2.93 -16.91 -11.68
CA LYS A 161 -2.91 -16.05 -10.48
C LYS A 161 -1.96 -14.85 -10.58
N LYS A 162 -0.89 -15.00 -11.37
CA LYS A 162 0.07 -13.91 -11.64
C LYS A 162 -0.55 -12.86 -12.58
N THR A 163 -1.55 -13.24 -13.39
CA THR A 163 -2.21 -12.34 -14.34
C THR A 163 -3.26 -11.48 -13.65
N ILE A 164 -2.90 -10.23 -13.38
CA ILE A 164 -3.72 -9.27 -12.66
C ILE A 164 -3.85 -7.95 -13.43
N PHE A 165 -4.99 -7.30 -13.27
CA PHE A 165 -5.35 -6.05 -13.96
C PHE A 165 -5.74 -4.97 -12.96
N GLY A 166 -5.36 -3.71 -13.22
CA GLY A 166 -5.77 -2.59 -12.38
C GLY A 166 -5.15 -1.25 -12.78
N LEU A 167 -5.71 -0.18 -12.22
CA LEU A 167 -5.22 1.20 -12.37
C LEU A 167 -4.83 1.74 -10.98
N PRO A 168 -3.63 1.39 -10.46
CA PRO A 168 -3.22 1.69 -9.10
C PRO A 168 -2.75 3.14 -8.87
N GLU A 169 -2.84 4.02 -9.87
CA GLU A 169 -2.31 5.40 -9.85
C GLU A 169 -2.81 6.19 -8.64
N VAL A 170 -4.06 6.01 -8.24
CA VAL A 170 -4.65 6.69 -7.07
C VAL A 170 -3.90 6.40 -5.77
N ARG A 171 -3.25 5.24 -5.65
CA ARG A 171 -2.43 4.88 -4.48
C ARG A 171 -1.13 5.67 -4.40
N LEU A 172 -0.71 6.27 -5.51
CA LEU A 172 0.43 7.19 -5.61
C LEU A 172 0.00 8.67 -5.59
N GLY A 173 -1.29 8.95 -5.30
CA GLY A 173 -1.85 10.29 -5.40
C GLY A 173 -1.98 10.79 -6.84
N LEU A 174 -2.03 9.86 -7.80
CA LEU A 174 -2.12 10.16 -9.23
C LEU A 174 -3.46 9.70 -9.81
N LEU A 175 -3.65 9.96 -11.10
CA LEU A 175 -4.74 9.39 -11.89
C LEU A 175 -4.17 8.74 -13.17
N PRO A 176 -4.91 7.83 -13.83
CA PRO A 176 -4.49 7.26 -15.10
C PRO A 176 -4.20 8.36 -16.13
N GLY A 177 -3.00 8.36 -16.71
CA GLY A 177 -2.44 9.49 -17.44
C GLY A 177 -2.26 9.27 -18.94
N ALA A 178 -2.60 8.08 -19.47
CA ALA A 178 -2.46 7.72 -20.88
C ALA A 178 -3.80 7.34 -21.53
N GLY A 179 -4.91 7.83 -20.98
CA GLY A 179 -6.28 7.70 -21.48
C GLY A 179 -7.13 6.66 -20.75
N GLY A 180 -6.64 6.09 -19.65
CA GLY A 180 -7.38 5.14 -18.81
C GLY A 180 -8.68 5.71 -18.25
N THR A 181 -8.72 7.01 -17.91
CA THR A 181 -9.96 7.67 -17.45
C THR A 181 -11.02 7.77 -18.53
N GLN A 182 -10.63 7.55 -19.80
CA GLN A 182 -11.50 7.69 -20.95
C GLN A 182 -11.85 6.34 -21.59
N ARG A 183 -10.86 5.46 -21.77
CA ARG A 183 -11.07 4.16 -22.44
C ARG A 183 -11.73 3.14 -21.53
N LEU A 184 -11.35 3.07 -20.25
CA LEU A 184 -11.89 2.08 -19.33
C LEU A 184 -13.42 2.22 -19.13
N PRO A 185 -13.99 3.42 -18.83
CA PRO A 185 -15.43 3.59 -18.67
C PRO A 185 -16.26 3.35 -19.94
N ARG A 186 -15.62 3.32 -21.11
CA ARG A 186 -16.27 3.02 -22.39
C ARG A 186 -16.17 1.54 -22.76
N LEU A 187 -15.18 0.84 -22.22
CA LEU A 187 -14.99 -0.60 -22.43
C LEU A 187 -15.82 -1.43 -21.44
N ILE A 188 -15.83 -1.02 -20.18
CA ILE A 188 -16.57 -1.69 -19.10
C ILE A 188 -17.53 -0.72 -18.42
N SER A 189 -18.41 -1.26 -17.58
CA SER A 189 -19.31 -0.50 -16.71
C SER A 189 -18.61 0.69 -16.01
N ILE A 190 -19.25 1.87 -16.00
CA ILE A 190 -18.73 3.05 -15.30
C ILE A 190 -18.57 2.80 -13.78
N ILE A 191 -19.39 1.92 -13.19
CA ILE A 191 -19.30 1.57 -11.77
C ILE A 191 -18.00 0.80 -11.51
N ASP A 192 -17.74 -0.24 -12.29
CA ASP A 192 -16.52 -1.05 -12.17
C ASP A 192 -15.27 -0.23 -12.52
N SER A 193 -15.38 0.66 -13.51
CA SER A 193 -14.31 1.57 -13.89
C SER A 193 -13.94 2.54 -12.78
N MET A 194 -14.95 3.16 -12.15
CA MET A 194 -14.74 4.07 -11.01
C MET A 194 -14.16 3.33 -9.82
N ASP A 195 -14.65 2.12 -9.54
CA ASP A 195 -14.15 1.28 -8.46
C ASP A 195 -12.66 0.92 -8.68
N LEU A 196 -12.27 0.53 -9.90
CA LEU A 196 -10.86 0.29 -10.25
C LEU A 196 -9.98 1.55 -10.11
N MET A 197 -10.42 2.69 -10.68
CA MET A 197 -9.63 3.93 -10.68
C MET A 197 -9.56 4.61 -9.31
N LEU A 198 -10.61 4.54 -8.49
CA LEU A 198 -10.67 5.23 -7.19
C LEU A 198 -10.08 4.41 -6.04
N THR A 199 -10.03 3.08 -6.16
CA THR A 199 -9.43 2.21 -5.13
C THR A 199 -8.02 1.72 -5.49
N GLY A 200 -7.68 1.77 -6.77
CA GLY A 200 -6.44 1.20 -7.30
C GLY A 200 -6.31 -0.29 -7.07
N LYS A 201 -7.43 -1.00 -6.84
CA LYS A 201 -7.42 -2.44 -6.60
C LYS A 201 -7.11 -3.20 -7.88
N THR A 202 -6.60 -4.41 -7.69
CA THR A 202 -6.34 -5.34 -8.77
C THR A 202 -7.45 -6.39 -8.86
N ILE A 203 -7.71 -6.89 -10.06
CA ILE A 203 -8.65 -7.98 -10.34
C ILE A 203 -7.95 -9.12 -11.06
N SER A 204 -8.43 -10.35 -10.87
CA SER A 204 -7.93 -11.54 -11.54
C SER A 204 -8.33 -11.57 -13.03
N ALA A 205 -7.63 -12.39 -13.82
CA ALA A 205 -7.97 -12.63 -15.22
C ALA A 205 -9.43 -13.07 -15.42
N SER A 206 -9.94 -13.99 -14.60
CA SER A 206 -11.33 -14.46 -14.67
C SER A 206 -12.33 -13.33 -14.40
N LYS A 207 -12.08 -12.47 -13.40
CA LYS A 207 -12.93 -11.29 -13.15
C LYS A 207 -12.83 -10.26 -14.26
N ALA A 208 -11.64 -10.04 -14.83
CA ALA A 208 -11.43 -9.13 -15.95
C ALA A 208 -12.22 -9.57 -17.20
N LYS A 209 -12.26 -10.87 -17.49
CA LYS A 209 -13.11 -11.44 -18.54
C LYS A 209 -14.60 -11.24 -18.24
N ASN A 210 -15.01 -11.49 -17.00
CA ASN A 210 -16.41 -11.35 -16.58
C ASN A 210 -16.95 -9.92 -16.60
N ILE A 211 -16.11 -8.89 -16.56
CA ILE A 211 -16.55 -7.49 -16.64
C ILE A 211 -16.36 -6.89 -18.04
N GLY A 212 -15.87 -7.68 -19.01
CA GLY A 212 -15.59 -7.23 -20.38
C GLY A 212 -14.27 -6.49 -20.56
N LEU A 213 -13.38 -6.48 -19.56
CA LEU A 213 -12.04 -5.88 -19.69
C LEU A 213 -11.14 -6.71 -20.60
N VAL A 214 -11.24 -8.04 -20.52
CA VAL A 214 -10.49 -8.99 -21.35
C VAL A 214 -11.44 -9.69 -22.31
N ASP A 215 -11.06 -9.78 -23.59
CA ASP A 215 -11.90 -10.34 -24.64
C ASP A 215 -11.79 -11.87 -24.72
N MET A 216 -10.64 -12.45 -24.38
CA MET A 216 -10.45 -13.91 -24.37
C MET A 216 -9.46 -14.34 -23.28
N LEU A 217 -9.74 -15.48 -22.65
CA LEU A 217 -8.82 -16.12 -21.72
C LEU A 217 -8.19 -17.35 -22.37
N VAL A 218 -6.90 -17.55 -22.09
CA VAL A 218 -6.15 -18.75 -22.43
C VAL A 218 -5.78 -19.43 -21.12
N GLU A 219 -6.18 -20.69 -20.95
CA GLU A 219 -5.79 -21.44 -19.76
C GLU A 219 -4.28 -21.71 -19.77
N PRO A 220 -3.59 -21.57 -18.63
CA PRO A 220 -2.20 -21.97 -18.55
C PRO A 220 -2.09 -23.47 -18.81
N LEU A 221 -1.12 -23.89 -19.62
CA LEU A 221 -0.89 -25.30 -19.85
C LEU A 221 -0.42 -25.96 -18.55
N GLY A 222 -0.96 -27.15 -18.26
CA GLY A 222 -0.51 -27.97 -17.13
C GLY A 222 0.96 -28.41 -17.30
N PRO A 223 1.57 -29.04 -16.28
CA PRO A 223 2.93 -29.57 -16.41
C PRO A 223 2.96 -30.67 -17.50
N GLY A 224 3.39 -30.29 -18.70
CA GLY A 224 3.69 -31.18 -19.82
C GLY A 224 5.19 -31.50 -19.89
N LEU A 225 5.67 -31.93 -21.07
CA LEU A 225 7.10 -32.21 -21.33
C LEU A 225 8.01 -30.97 -21.25
N HIS A 226 7.42 -29.77 -21.27
CA HIS A 226 8.12 -28.49 -21.12
C HIS A 226 7.57 -27.76 -19.89
N THR A 227 8.38 -27.64 -18.84
CA THR A 227 8.11 -26.79 -17.67
C THR A 227 8.55 -25.33 -17.88
N ASP A 228 8.97 -24.99 -19.10
CA ASP A 228 9.60 -23.72 -19.38
C ASP A 228 8.56 -22.61 -19.48
N GLU A 229 8.74 -21.55 -18.67
CA GLU A 229 7.90 -20.35 -18.72
C GLU A 229 7.89 -19.69 -20.12
N ASP A 230 8.93 -19.93 -20.92
CA ASP A 230 9.04 -19.53 -22.32
C ASP A 230 8.04 -20.24 -23.24
N TYR A 231 7.61 -21.45 -22.90
CA TYR A 231 6.64 -22.20 -23.69
C TYR A 231 5.26 -21.54 -23.62
N MET A 232 4.82 -21.08 -22.44
CA MET A 232 3.56 -20.34 -22.31
C MET A 232 3.58 -19.03 -23.11
N ILE A 233 4.73 -18.35 -23.18
CA ILE A 233 4.88 -17.15 -23.99
C ILE A 233 4.72 -17.48 -25.48
N LYS A 234 5.31 -18.59 -25.97
CA LYS A 234 5.16 -19.04 -27.36
C LYS A 234 3.73 -19.44 -27.69
N GLU A 235 3.04 -20.14 -26.80
CA GLU A 235 1.64 -20.54 -26.99
C GLU A 235 0.70 -19.33 -26.99
N LEU A 236 0.93 -18.38 -26.08
CA LEU A 236 0.21 -17.11 -26.09
C LEU A 236 0.44 -16.33 -27.39
N GLU A 237 1.66 -16.34 -27.91
CA GLU A 237 2.02 -15.72 -29.19
C GLU A 237 1.25 -16.36 -30.35
N GLN A 238 1.32 -17.69 -30.48
CA GLN A 238 0.60 -18.44 -31.51
C GLN A 238 -0.91 -18.25 -31.42
N GLY A 239 -1.47 -18.29 -30.21
CA GLY A 239 -2.89 -18.03 -29.97
C GLY A 239 -3.28 -16.61 -30.35
N ALA A 240 -2.47 -15.60 -30.02
CA ALA A 240 -2.73 -14.21 -30.39
C ALA A 240 -2.65 -13.98 -31.91
N VAL A 241 -1.68 -14.59 -32.58
CA VAL A 241 -1.56 -14.57 -34.04
C VAL A 241 -2.80 -15.22 -34.68
N GLN A 242 -3.24 -16.38 -34.19
CA GLN A 242 -4.42 -17.06 -34.74
C GLN A 242 -5.69 -16.22 -34.56
N VAL A 243 -5.89 -15.62 -33.38
CA VAL A 243 -7.02 -14.71 -33.13
C VAL A 243 -6.97 -13.52 -34.09
N LEU A 244 -5.78 -12.96 -34.34
CA LEU A 244 -5.61 -11.84 -35.26
C LEU A 244 -5.89 -12.23 -36.72
N ARG A 245 -5.43 -13.40 -37.17
CA ARG A 245 -5.79 -13.93 -38.49
C ARG A 245 -7.30 -14.08 -38.65
N ASN A 246 -7.98 -14.62 -37.64
CA ASN A 246 -9.44 -14.75 -37.61
C ASN A 246 -10.16 -13.38 -37.60
N LEU A 247 -9.56 -12.35 -37.01
CA LEU A 247 -10.07 -10.97 -37.06
C LEU A 247 -9.94 -10.37 -38.47
N LEU A 248 -8.87 -10.70 -39.20
CA LEU A 248 -8.65 -10.23 -40.57
C LEU A 248 -9.58 -10.89 -41.61
N THR A 249 -10.02 -12.13 -41.36
CA THR A 249 -10.91 -12.88 -42.28
C THR A 249 -12.41 -12.62 -42.08
N THR A 250 -12.79 -11.70 -41.18
CA THR A 250 -14.17 -11.23 -40.92
C THR A 250 -15.06 -12.16 -40.07
N GLU A 251 -14.65 -13.38 -39.70
CA GLU A 251 -15.50 -14.30 -38.91
C GLU A 251 -15.70 -13.88 -37.44
N LEU A 252 -14.90 -12.94 -36.91
CA LEU A 252 -14.91 -12.60 -35.47
C LEU A 252 -15.62 -11.30 -35.09
N VAL A 253 -16.26 -10.58 -36.02
CA VAL A 253 -17.15 -9.44 -35.66
C VAL A 253 -18.31 -9.90 -34.74
N ALA A 254 -18.63 -11.20 -34.75
CA ALA A 254 -19.67 -11.82 -33.93
C ALA A 254 -19.31 -12.05 -32.44
N LEU A 255 -18.05 -11.90 -31.98
CA LEU A 255 -17.70 -12.13 -30.57
C LEU A 255 -17.85 -10.92 -29.64
N ARG A 256 -18.01 -9.70 -30.19
CA ARG A 256 -18.48 -8.53 -29.42
C ARG A 256 -20.01 -8.44 -29.38
N LYS A 257 -20.75 -9.53 -29.68
CA LYS A 257 -22.11 -9.64 -29.15
C LYS A 257 -21.98 -9.54 -27.65
N LEU A 258 -22.40 -8.40 -27.09
CA LEU A 258 -22.60 -8.11 -25.68
C LEU A 258 -23.35 -9.29 -25.05
N LYS A 259 -22.64 -10.35 -24.67
CA LYS A 259 -23.14 -11.42 -23.81
C LYS A 259 -23.06 -10.91 -22.39
N PHE A 260 -23.78 -9.84 -22.09
CA PHE A 260 -24.14 -9.49 -20.73
C PHE A 260 -25.58 -9.03 -20.75
N PRO A 261 -26.42 -9.48 -19.80
CA PRO A 261 -27.69 -8.82 -19.61
C PRO A 261 -27.35 -7.35 -19.35
N HIS A 262 -27.95 -6.46 -20.12
CA HIS A 262 -28.01 -5.06 -19.74
C HIS A 262 -28.63 -5.04 -18.34
N ASN A 263 -27.80 -5.01 -17.30
CA ASN A 263 -28.29 -4.72 -15.96
C ASN A 263 -29.01 -3.38 -16.11
N LEU A 264 -30.26 -3.31 -15.66
CA LEU A 264 -31.11 -2.12 -15.72
C LEU A 264 -30.34 -0.84 -15.34
N VAL A 265 -29.42 -0.97 -14.37
CA VAL A 265 -28.50 0.08 -13.89
C VAL A 265 -27.60 0.66 -14.99
N HIS A 266 -27.04 -0.15 -15.90
CA HIS A 266 -26.18 0.37 -16.98
C HIS A 266 -26.98 1.15 -18.01
N THR A 267 -28.13 0.63 -18.43
CA THR A 267 -29.05 1.33 -19.34
C THR A 267 -29.58 2.63 -18.71
N LEU A 268 -29.82 2.65 -17.40
CA LEU A 268 -30.18 3.88 -16.68
C LEU A 268 -29.02 4.89 -16.69
N LEU A 269 -27.76 4.47 -16.59
CA LEU A 269 -26.59 5.36 -16.61
C LEU A 269 -26.26 5.91 -18.01
N ASP A 270 -26.87 5.38 -19.07
CA ASP A 270 -26.83 5.99 -20.40
C ASP A 270 -27.68 7.29 -20.44
N ILE A 271 -28.73 7.36 -19.60
CA ILE A 271 -29.57 8.55 -19.42
C ILE A 271 -28.79 9.62 -18.65
N GLU A 272 -28.73 10.83 -19.21
CA GLU A 272 -27.94 11.94 -18.66
C GLU A 272 -28.29 12.29 -17.20
N LEU A 273 -29.58 12.26 -16.85
CA LEU A 273 -30.06 12.56 -15.49
C LEU A 273 -29.45 11.61 -14.44
N PHE A 274 -29.56 10.29 -14.67
CA PHE A 274 -29.03 9.28 -13.75
C PHE A 274 -27.51 9.29 -13.71
N ARG A 275 -26.85 9.55 -14.85
CA ARG A 275 -25.39 9.75 -14.90
C ARG A 275 -24.95 10.94 -14.06
N ASN A 276 -25.66 12.07 -14.12
CA ASN A 276 -25.36 13.23 -13.30
C ASN A 276 -25.55 12.95 -11.80
N LEU A 277 -26.64 12.26 -11.42
CA LEU A 277 -26.85 11.82 -10.03
C LEU A 277 -25.74 10.87 -9.55
N PHE A 278 -25.31 9.94 -10.40
CA PHE A 278 -24.18 9.05 -10.10
C PHE A 278 -22.90 9.83 -9.82
N PHE A 279 -22.56 10.83 -10.63
CA PHE A 279 -21.37 11.66 -10.38
C PHE A 279 -21.48 12.50 -9.10
N VAL A 280 -22.67 12.97 -8.73
CA VAL A 280 -22.91 13.65 -7.44
C VAL A 280 -22.70 12.67 -6.28
N TYR A 281 -23.26 11.47 -6.37
CA TYR A 281 -23.04 10.41 -5.39
C TYR A 281 -21.56 10.07 -5.24
N MET A 282 -20.85 9.88 -6.35
CA MET A 282 -19.43 9.55 -6.35
C MET A 282 -18.58 10.67 -5.74
N ARG A 283 -18.89 11.94 -6.02
CA ARG A 283 -18.22 13.08 -5.38
C ARG A 283 -18.40 13.06 -3.86
N ASN A 284 -19.64 12.91 -3.39
CA ASN A 284 -19.92 12.89 -1.95
C ASN A 284 -19.26 11.69 -1.26
N LYS A 285 -19.22 10.53 -1.93
CA LYS A 285 -18.53 9.33 -1.45
C LYS A 285 -17.03 9.56 -1.34
N VAL A 286 -16.40 10.14 -2.36
CA VAL A 286 -14.98 10.48 -2.36
C VAL A 286 -14.66 11.47 -1.26
N GLU A 287 -15.42 12.56 -1.13
CA GLU A 287 -15.22 13.57 -0.08
C GLU A 287 -15.27 12.94 1.31
N LYS A 288 -16.30 12.12 1.57
CA LYS A 288 -16.46 11.45 2.86
C LYS A 288 -15.36 10.41 3.15
N SER A 289 -14.85 9.72 2.14
CA SER A 289 -13.80 8.71 2.32
C SER A 289 -12.40 9.30 2.42
N THR A 290 -12.16 10.46 1.81
CA THR A 290 -10.84 11.12 1.76
C THR A 290 -10.70 12.25 2.76
N HIS A 291 -11.80 12.77 3.29
CA HIS A 291 -11.87 13.98 4.12
C HIS A 291 -11.20 15.20 3.45
N GLY A 292 -11.17 15.23 2.10
CA GLY A 292 -10.56 16.30 1.32
C GLY A 292 -9.04 16.24 1.18
N HIS A 293 -8.35 15.32 1.89
CA HIS A 293 -6.88 15.26 1.91
C HIS A 293 -6.23 14.70 0.64
N TYR A 294 -7.00 14.02 -0.20
CA TYR A 294 -6.47 13.34 -1.39
C TYR A 294 -7.06 13.97 -2.66
N PRO A 295 -6.28 14.76 -3.42
CA PRO A 295 -6.81 15.48 -4.59
C PRO A 295 -7.15 14.55 -5.77
N ALA A 296 -6.38 13.47 -5.96
CA ALA A 296 -6.51 12.58 -7.11
C ALA A 296 -7.91 11.93 -7.28
N PRO A 297 -8.52 11.31 -6.24
CA PRO A 297 -9.88 10.79 -6.32
C PRO A 297 -10.92 11.79 -6.86
N SER A 298 -10.88 13.04 -6.39
CA SER A 298 -11.79 14.10 -6.83
C SER A 298 -11.53 14.50 -8.29
N HIS A 299 -10.26 14.55 -8.70
CA HIS A 299 -9.89 14.78 -10.10
C HIS A 299 -10.34 13.64 -11.03
N ILE A 300 -10.21 12.38 -10.63
CA ILE A 300 -10.67 11.21 -11.40
C ILE A 300 -12.17 11.35 -11.72
N VAL A 301 -13.01 11.60 -10.71
CA VAL A 301 -14.46 11.76 -10.90
C VAL A 301 -14.77 12.89 -11.90
N ASN A 302 -14.06 14.02 -11.76
CA ASN A 302 -14.29 15.19 -12.62
C ASN A 302 -13.83 14.97 -14.07
N VAL A 303 -12.68 14.32 -14.28
CA VAL A 303 -12.11 14.04 -15.61
C VAL A 303 -13.01 13.07 -16.39
N VAL A 304 -13.45 11.98 -15.74
CA VAL A 304 -14.36 11.02 -16.36
C VAL A 304 -15.69 11.71 -16.71
N ARG A 305 -16.26 12.49 -15.78
CA ARG A 305 -17.49 13.26 -16.03
C ARG A 305 -17.36 14.19 -17.23
N LYS A 306 -16.23 14.91 -17.35
CA LYS A 306 -15.97 15.80 -18.47
C LYS A 306 -15.89 15.03 -19.80
N GLY A 307 -15.27 13.86 -19.79
CA GLY A 307 -15.22 12.96 -20.94
C GLY A 307 -16.58 12.45 -21.42
N TYR A 308 -17.51 12.18 -20.50
CA TYR A 308 -18.90 11.82 -20.87
C TYR A 308 -19.71 13.01 -21.39
N LYS A 309 -19.46 14.21 -20.85
CA LYS A 309 -20.24 15.40 -21.23
C LYS A 309 -19.81 16.02 -22.56
N PHE A 310 -18.50 16.08 -22.83
CA PHE A 310 -17.94 16.79 -23.98
C PHE A 310 -17.23 15.88 -24.99
N GLY A 311 -17.18 14.57 -24.73
CA GLY A 311 -16.53 13.59 -25.60
C GLY A 311 -15.09 13.26 -25.22
N ILE A 312 -14.53 12.24 -25.89
CA ILE A 312 -13.25 11.64 -25.53
C ILE A 312 -12.07 12.60 -25.68
N GLY A 313 -12.06 13.45 -26.71
CA GLY A 313 -10.97 14.41 -26.94
C GLY A 313 -10.83 15.42 -25.81
N ASP A 314 -11.95 15.99 -25.35
CA ASP A 314 -11.96 16.90 -24.19
C ASP A 314 -11.69 16.20 -22.87
N GLY A 315 -12.11 14.93 -22.76
CA GLY A 315 -11.75 14.05 -21.65
C GLY A 315 -10.24 13.82 -21.54
N LEU A 316 -9.56 13.47 -22.64
CA LEU A 316 -8.11 13.25 -22.68
C LEU A 316 -7.32 14.53 -22.35
N LYS A 317 -7.73 15.69 -22.89
CA LYS A 317 -7.12 16.98 -22.54
C LYS A 317 -7.30 17.29 -21.05
N ALA A 318 -8.47 16.99 -20.50
CA ALA A 318 -8.74 17.19 -19.07
C ALA A 318 -7.93 16.23 -18.19
N GLU A 319 -7.78 14.98 -18.62
CA GLU A 319 -6.93 13.97 -17.98
C GLU A 319 -5.49 14.46 -17.89
N ALA A 320 -4.90 14.90 -19.01
CA ALA A 320 -3.51 15.36 -19.01
C ALA A 320 -3.27 16.61 -18.15
N LYS A 321 -4.23 17.55 -18.15
CA LYS A 321 -4.17 18.72 -17.26
C LYS A 321 -4.28 18.31 -15.79
N ALA A 322 -5.22 17.43 -15.46
CA ALA A 322 -5.42 16.97 -14.09
C ALA A 322 -4.25 16.12 -13.59
N PHE A 323 -3.67 15.27 -14.46
CA PHE A 323 -2.45 14.51 -14.19
C PHE A 323 -1.30 15.46 -13.80
N GLY A 324 -1.10 16.54 -14.56
CA GLY A 324 -0.06 17.53 -14.24
C GLY A 324 -0.26 18.21 -12.88
N LEU A 325 -1.51 18.51 -12.51
CA LEU A 325 -1.82 19.08 -11.20
C LEU A 325 -1.49 18.11 -10.06
N VAL A 326 -1.97 16.88 -10.15
CA VAL A 326 -1.79 15.89 -9.06
C VAL A 326 -0.36 15.38 -8.97
N ALA A 327 0.35 15.20 -10.09
CA ALA A 327 1.74 14.74 -10.09
C ALA A 327 2.71 15.71 -9.40
N THR A 328 2.38 17.00 -9.40
CA THR A 328 3.20 18.02 -8.72
C THR A 328 2.77 18.31 -7.28
N SER A 329 1.67 17.71 -6.82
CA SER A 329 1.12 17.96 -5.49
C SER A 329 2.02 17.37 -4.39
N PRO A 330 2.08 17.99 -3.20
CA PRO A 330 2.87 17.46 -2.08
C PRO A 330 2.39 16.07 -1.66
N GLU A 331 1.09 15.80 -1.73
CA GLU A 331 0.49 14.50 -1.38
C GLU A 331 0.97 13.40 -2.32
N SER A 332 0.99 13.63 -3.64
CA SER A 332 1.49 12.65 -4.59
C SER A 332 2.98 12.38 -4.38
N LYS A 333 3.79 13.43 -4.14
CA LYS A 333 5.22 13.27 -3.83
C LYS A 333 5.44 12.43 -2.57
N SER A 334 4.66 12.66 -1.52
CA SER A 334 4.70 11.87 -0.28
C SER A 334 4.29 10.41 -0.50
N LEU A 335 3.26 10.15 -1.30
CA LEU A 335 2.81 8.78 -1.61
C LEU A 335 3.79 8.01 -2.51
N ILE A 336 4.38 8.68 -3.51
CA ILE A 336 5.45 8.11 -4.35
C ILE A 336 6.70 7.81 -3.51
N HIS A 337 7.04 8.71 -2.59
CA HIS A 337 8.11 8.51 -1.63
C HIS A 337 7.87 7.24 -0.80
N LEU A 338 6.69 7.11 -0.16
CA LEU A 338 6.33 5.92 0.61
C LEU A 338 6.35 4.64 -0.23
N PHE A 339 5.88 4.69 -1.48
CA PHE A 339 5.95 3.54 -2.38
C PHE A 339 7.40 3.10 -2.63
N THR A 340 8.30 4.05 -2.86
CA THR A 340 9.74 3.80 -3.06
C THR A 340 10.35 3.16 -1.82
N LEU A 341 10.12 3.77 -0.65
CA LEU A 341 10.60 3.24 0.63
C LEU A 341 10.06 1.82 0.90
N SER A 342 8.78 1.56 0.61
CA SER A 342 8.16 0.24 0.83
C SER A 342 8.78 -0.85 -0.06
N THR A 343 9.24 -0.48 -1.25
CA THR A 343 9.91 -1.42 -2.18
C THR A 343 11.29 -1.81 -1.67
N GLU A 344 11.97 -0.90 -0.98
CA GLU A 344 13.25 -1.19 -0.32
C GLU A 344 13.08 -2.02 0.95
N CYS A 345 12.04 -1.75 1.75
CA CYS A 345 11.72 -2.54 2.95
C CYS A 345 11.25 -3.98 2.65
N LYS A 346 11.05 -4.32 1.38
CA LYS A 346 10.81 -5.72 0.93
C LYS A 346 12.09 -6.52 0.70
N LYS A 347 13.26 -5.94 0.99
CA LYS A 347 14.56 -6.60 0.90
C LYS A 347 15.09 -6.86 2.29
N ASN A 348 15.69 -8.02 2.49
CA ASN A 348 16.40 -8.32 3.72
C ASN A 348 17.69 -7.48 3.78
N PRO A 349 17.90 -6.66 4.83
CA PRO A 349 19.13 -5.87 4.97
C PRO A 349 20.34 -6.69 5.45
N PHE A 350 20.14 -7.95 5.85
CA PHE A 350 21.18 -8.85 6.32
C PHE A 350 21.64 -9.82 5.22
N ALA A 351 22.76 -10.51 5.46
CA ALA A 351 23.24 -11.57 4.59
C ALA A 351 22.27 -12.76 4.61
N PRO A 352 22.06 -13.47 3.48
CA PRO A 352 21.18 -14.62 3.43
C PRO A 352 21.51 -15.66 4.52
N VAL A 353 20.46 -16.21 5.13
CA VAL A 353 20.62 -17.27 6.13
C VAL A 353 21.18 -18.54 5.52
N LYS A 354 21.96 -19.31 6.29
CA LYS A 354 22.48 -20.62 5.87
C LYS A 354 21.37 -21.63 5.60
N LYS A 355 20.27 -21.54 6.35
CA LYS A 355 19.10 -22.41 6.24
C LYS A 355 17.85 -21.55 6.33
N GLU A 356 17.09 -21.50 5.24
CA GLU A 356 15.81 -20.81 5.21
C GLU A 356 14.78 -21.52 6.11
N PRO A 357 14.06 -20.78 6.99
CA PRO A 357 13.00 -21.36 7.80
C PRO A 357 11.86 -21.92 6.92
N LYS A 358 11.50 -23.18 7.15
CA LYS A 358 10.38 -23.87 6.48
C LYS A 358 9.27 -24.24 7.46
N SER A 359 9.62 -24.44 8.73
CA SER A 359 8.68 -24.71 9.81
C SER A 359 8.68 -23.61 10.87
N LEU A 360 7.49 -23.24 11.33
CA LEU A 360 7.26 -22.25 12.38
C LEU A 360 6.51 -22.89 13.54
N ALA A 361 6.82 -22.50 14.77
CA ALA A 361 5.96 -22.77 15.92
C ALA A 361 5.43 -21.47 16.50
N VAL A 362 4.16 -21.43 16.88
CA VAL A 362 3.51 -20.28 17.51
C VAL A 362 2.99 -20.71 18.88
N ILE A 363 3.44 -20.01 19.93
CA ILE A 363 3.11 -20.34 21.32
C ILE A 363 2.03 -19.37 21.81
N GLY A 364 0.82 -19.90 21.99
CA GLY A 364 -0.40 -19.16 22.34
C GLY A 364 -1.41 -19.19 21.19
N ALA A 365 -2.58 -19.78 21.39
CA ALA A 365 -3.70 -19.83 20.46
C ALA A 365 -4.71 -18.68 20.67
N GLY A 366 -4.23 -17.55 21.23
CA GLY A 366 -5.00 -16.31 21.29
C GLY A 366 -5.17 -15.64 19.92
N LEU A 367 -5.72 -14.41 19.93
CA LEU A 367 -5.98 -13.65 18.71
C LEU A 367 -4.72 -13.46 17.84
N MET A 368 -3.61 -13.05 18.45
CA MET A 368 -2.34 -12.79 17.76
C MET A 368 -1.72 -14.08 17.24
N GLY A 369 -1.60 -15.11 18.08
CA GLY A 369 -1.00 -16.37 17.68
C GLY A 369 -1.78 -17.08 16.57
N CYS A 370 -3.12 -17.07 16.61
CA CYS A 370 -3.94 -17.56 15.50
C CYS A 370 -3.71 -16.76 14.20
N GLY A 371 -3.58 -15.44 14.31
CA GLY A 371 -3.29 -14.58 13.16
C GLY A 371 -1.92 -14.84 12.54
N ILE A 372 -0.88 -15.03 13.38
CA ILE A 372 0.47 -15.40 12.96
C ILE A 372 0.46 -16.77 12.30
N ALA A 373 -0.23 -17.75 12.90
CA ALA A 373 -0.34 -19.09 12.35
C ALA A 373 -1.07 -19.08 10.99
N GLN A 374 -2.16 -18.32 10.87
CA GLN A 374 -2.92 -18.16 9.63
C GLN A 374 -2.05 -17.58 8.50
N VAL A 375 -1.33 -16.48 8.77
CA VAL A 375 -0.45 -15.86 7.77
C VAL A 375 0.72 -16.78 7.40
N SER A 376 1.19 -17.60 8.33
CA SER A 376 2.26 -18.56 8.09
C SER A 376 1.82 -19.68 7.14
N ILE A 377 0.72 -20.39 7.43
CA ILE A 377 0.24 -21.47 6.56
C ILE A 377 -0.20 -20.96 5.18
N TYR A 378 -0.73 -19.72 5.12
CA TYR A 378 -1.11 -19.08 3.86
C TYR A 378 0.09 -18.87 2.93
N ASN A 379 1.28 -18.67 3.49
CA ASN A 379 2.53 -18.46 2.75
C ASN A 379 3.42 -19.72 2.73
N GLY A 380 2.82 -20.90 2.94
CA GLY A 380 3.46 -22.20 2.72
C GLY A 380 4.40 -22.67 3.84
N PHE A 381 4.29 -22.10 5.04
CA PHE A 381 5.01 -22.63 6.21
C PHE A 381 4.25 -23.79 6.84
N VAL A 382 4.98 -24.84 7.20
CA VAL A 382 4.49 -25.84 8.17
C VAL A 382 4.44 -25.17 9.53
N THR A 383 3.26 -25.09 10.14
CA THR A 383 3.06 -24.29 11.35
C THR A 383 2.50 -25.12 12.50
N TYR A 384 3.20 -25.13 13.62
CA TYR A 384 2.76 -25.73 14.87
C TYR A 384 2.12 -24.65 15.76
N LEU A 385 0.84 -24.79 16.09
CA LEU A 385 0.16 -23.91 17.04
C LEU A 385 0.05 -24.64 18.37
N LYS A 386 0.72 -24.10 19.40
CA LYS A 386 0.76 -24.67 20.75
C LYS A 386 0.03 -23.79 21.74
N ASP A 387 -0.83 -24.38 22.57
CA ASP A 387 -1.46 -23.72 23.72
C ASP A 387 -1.56 -24.68 24.90
N VAL A 388 -1.78 -24.17 26.11
CA VAL A 388 -2.08 -24.99 27.28
C VAL A 388 -3.54 -25.47 27.27
N ASP A 389 -4.44 -24.71 26.64
CA ASP A 389 -5.86 -25.01 26.55
C ASP A 389 -6.26 -25.61 25.19
N LYS A 390 -6.79 -26.84 25.22
CA LYS A 390 -7.36 -27.52 24.05
C LYS A 390 -8.55 -26.75 23.47
N GLY A 391 -9.35 -26.09 24.31
CA GLY A 391 -10.48 -25.27 23.87
C GLY A 391 -10.02 -24.09 23.03
N ALA A 392 -9.00 -23.36 23.48
CA ALA A 392 -8.35 -22.28 22.73
C ALA A 392 -7.82 -22.75 21.38
N LEU A 393 -7.15 -23.91 21.31
CA LEU A 393 -6.64 -24.47 20.05
C LEU A 393 -7.75 -24.74 19.03
N LEU A 394 -8.82 -25.43 19.45
CA LEU A 394 -9.96 -25.73 18.57
C LEU A 394 -10.68 -24.46 18.11
N GLN A 395 -10.80 -23.47 18.99
CA GLN A 395 -11.39 -22.18 18.64
C GLN A 395 -10.51 -21.42 17.63
N GLY A 396 -9.19 -21.47 17.81
CA GLY A 396 -8.21 -20.92 16.89
C GLY A 396 -8.31 -21.53 15.50
N GLU A 397 -8.27 -22.86 15.41
CA GLU A 397 -8.42 -23.60 14.15
C GLU A 397 -9.72 -23.25 13.43
N ARG A 398 -10.86 -23.24 14.15
CA ARG A 398 -12.15 -22.84 13.57
C ARG A 398 -12.14 -21.42 13.01
N SER A 399 -11.47 -20.49 13.70
CA SER A 399 -11.31 -19.11 13.26
C SER A 399 -10.51 -19.04 11.95
N ILE A 400 -9.38 -19.76 11.88
CA ILE A 400 -8.52 -19.84 10.70
C ILE A 400 -9.29 -20.46 9.52
N ALA A 401 -9.94 -21.61 9.73
CA ALA A 401 -10.74 -22.29 8.71
C ALA A 401 -11.85 -21.39 8.16
N LYS A 402 -12.59 -20.69 9.03
CA LYS A 402 -13.64 -19.75 8.63
C LYS A 402 -13.09 -18.57 7.80
N HIS A 403 -11.90 -18.06 8.12
CA HIS A 403 -11.26 -17.03 7.31
C HIS A 403 -10.87 -17.54 5.92
N LEU A 404 -10.31 -18.75 5.82
CA LEU A 404 -9.97 -19.33 4.53
C LEU A 404 -11.22 -19.67 3.70
N GLU A 405 -12.30 -20.16 4.31
CA GLU A 405 -13.59 -20.34 3.64
C GLU A 405 -14.14 -19.03 3.05
N LYS A 406 -13.98 -17.92 3.76
CA LYS A 406 -14.37 -16.60 3.25
C LYS A 406 -13.55 -16.25 2.00
N ARG A 407 -12.26 -16.57 1.97
CA ARG A 407 -11.38 -16.36 0.80
C ARG A 407 -11.81 -17.23 -0.39
N VAL A 408 -12.24 -18.47 -0.14
CA VAL A 408 -12.83 -19.35 -1.17
C VAL A 408 -14.10 -18.74 -1.75
N LYS A 409 -15.03 -18.27 -0.89
CA LYS A 409 -16.27 -17.59 -1.31
C LYS A 409 -16.01 -16.32 -2.12
N GLN A 410 -14.89 -15.65 -1.84
CA GLN A 410 -14.42 -14.47 -2.58
C GLN A 410 -13.65 -14.84 -3.87
N GLN A 411 -13.56 -16.13 -4.21
CA GLN A 411 -12.79 -16.64 -5.36
C GLN A 411 -11.31 -16.24 -5.33
N ALA A 412 -10.76 -15.99 -4.13
CA ALA A 412 -9.37 -15.60 -3.97
C ALA A 412 -8.42 -16.79 -3.84
N ILE A 413 -8.94 -17.94 -3.40
CA ILE A 413 -8.26 -19.24 -3.35
C ILE A 413 -9.27 -20.34 -3.72
N THR A 414 -8.80 -21.52 -4.11
CA THR A 414 -9.64 -22.70 -4.37
C THR A 414 -9.90 -23.50 -3.10
N THR A 415 -10.89 -24.42 -3.14
CA THR A 415 -11.14 -25.35 -2.03
C THR A 415 -9.92 -26.24 -1.76
N LEU A 416 -9.27 -26.75 -2.81
CA LEU A 416 -8.05 -27.56 -2.69
C LEU A 416 -6.91 -26.78 -2.02
N GLU A 417 -6.74 -25.50 -2.37
CA GLU A 417 -5.73 -24.64 -1.74
C GLU A 417 -6.01 -24.40 -0.27
N LYS A 418 -7.28 -24.19 0.09
CA LYS A 418 -7.72 -24.07 1.48
C LYS A 418 -7.37 -25.35 2.26
N ASP A 419 -7.68 -26.53 1.72
CA ASP A 419 -7.42 -27.80 2.39
C ASP A 419 -5.90 -28.06 2.52
N ASN A 420 -5.10 -27.75 1.48
CA ASN A 420 -3.64 -27.83 1.54
C ASN A 420 -3.03 -26.86 2.58
N MET A 421 -3.57 -25.65 2.72
CA MET A 421 -3.13 -24.69 3.74
C MET A 421 -3.44 -25.22 5.15
N LEU A 422 -4.64 -25.75 5.37
CA LEU A 422 -5.03 -26.31 6.67
C LEU A 422 -4.22 -27.57 7.02
N ALA A 423 -3.84 -28.38 6.05
CA ALA A 423 -2.97 -29.54 6.27
C ALA A 423 -1.58 -29.17 6.82
N ASN A 424 -1.14 -27.91 6.64
CA ASN A 424 0.10 -27.39 7.20
C ASN A 424 -0.05 -26.85 8.64
N LEU A 425 -1.24 -26.90 9.23
CA LEU A 425 -1.49 -26.45 10.60
C LEU A 425 -1.54 -27.65 11.56
N TYR A 426 -0.60 -27.70 12.50
CA TYR A 426 -0.51 -28.75 13.52
C TYR A 426 -0.85 -28.17 14.89
N LEU A 427 -1.88 -28.69 15.54
CA LEU A 427 -2.27 -28.28 16.89
C LEU A 427 -1.63 -29.20 17.92
N SER A 428 -1.09 -28.64 19.01
CA SER A 428 -0.53 -29.44 20.10
C SER A 428 -0.66 -28.73 21.44
N VAL A 429 -0.76 -29.49 22.53
CA VAL A 429 -0.56 -28.96 23.89
C VAL A 429 0.86 -29.19 24.40
N ASP A 430 1.58 -30.14 23.78
CA ASP A 430 2.91 -30.58 24.18
C ASP A 430 4.01 -29.84 23.41
N TYR A 431 5.08 -29.44 24.13
CA TYR A 431 6.26 -28.81 23.53
C TYR A 431 7.08 -29.77 22.65
N GLU A 432 6.93 -31.08 22.82
CA GLU A 432 7.58 -32.07 21.94
C GLU A 432 7.21 -31.90 20.46
N ALA A 433 6.01 -31.35 20.17
CA ALA A 433 5.57 -31.08 18.81
C ALA A 433 6.43 -30.02 18.10
N ILE A 434 7.10 -29.12 18.85
CA ILE A 434 7.84 -27.99 18.28
C ILE A 434 9.34 -28.28 18.08
N LYS A 435 9.82 -29.48 18.42
CA LYS A 435 11.25 -29.84 18.35
C LYS A 435 11.91 -29.61 16.99
N ASN A 436 11.10 -29.71 15.92
CA ASN A 436 11.54 -29.57 14.54
C ASN A 436 11.32 -28.16 13.96
N ALA A 437 10.79 -27.21 14.73
CA ALA A 437 10.60 -25.83 14.28
C ALA A 437 11.95 -25.18 13.94
N ASP A 438 12.00 -24.42 12.84
CA ASP A 438 13.16 -23.61 12.47
C ASP A 438 13.14 -22.24 13.19
N LEU A 439 11.94 -21.70 13.43
CA LEU A 439 11.72 -20.50 14.23
C LEU A 439 10.46 -20.64 15.09
N VAL A 440 10.53 -20.18 16.34
CA VAL A 440 9.41 -20.14 17.29
C VAL A 440 8.98 -18.68 17.48
N VAL A 441 7.68 -18.40 17.50
CA VAL A 441 7.10 -17.10 17.86
C VAL A 441 6.27 -17.27 19.13
N GLU A 442 6.73 -16.68 20.23
CA GLU A 442 5.99 -16.58 21.48
C GLU A 442 4.94 -15.47 21.39
N ALA A 443 3.67 -15.79 21.65
CA ALA A 443 2.53 -14.89 21.59
C ALA A 443 1.58 -15.08 22.79
N VAL A 444 2.16 -15.21 23.99
CA VAL A 444 1.45 -15.26 25.28
C VAL A 444 1.21 -13.85 25.84
N TYR A 445 0.54 -13.78 27.00
CA TYR A 445 0.20 -12.52 27.66
C TYR A 445 1.41 -11.64 27.95
N GLU A 446 1.17 -10.33 28.02
CA GLU A 446 2.18 -9.29 28.23
C GLU A 446 2.63 -9.24 29.70
N ASP A 447 3.32 -10.30 30.13
CA ASP A 447 3.92 -10.44 31.46
C ASP A 447 5.36 -10.98 31.33
N VAL A 448 6.30 -10.26 31.94
CA VAL A 448 7.75 -10.57 31.82
C VAL A 448 8.07 -11.96 32.38
N GLN A 449 7.52 -12.29 33.56
CA GLN A 449 7.84 -13.54 34.25
C GLN A 449 7.30 -14.75 33.48
N LEU A 450 6.08 -14.63 32.94
CA LEU A 450 5.48 -15.64 32.09
C LEU A 450 6.28 -15.83 30.80
N LYS A 451 6.65 -14.75 30.11
CA LYS A 451 7.45 -14.82 28.87
C LYS A 451 8.82 -15.46 29.12
N GLN A 452 9.49 -15.09 30.20
CA GLN A 452 10.76 -15.71 30.61
C GLN A 452 10.59 -17.20 30.93
N LYS A 453 9.51 -17.59 31.60
CA LYS A 453 9.20 -19.01 31.88
C LYS A 453 9.00 -19.79 30.57
N VAL A 454 8.17 -19.27 29.67
CA VAL A 454 7.88 -19.89 28.38
C VAL A 454 9.15 -20.01 27.52
N LEU A 455 10.01 -18.98 27.53
CA LEU A 455 11.31 -19.03 26.84
C LEU A 455 12.19 -20.19 27.34
N ARG A 456 12.31 -20.36 28.66
CA ARG A 456 13.07 -21.47 29.25
C ARG A 456 12.49 -22.84 28.90
N GLU A 457 11.17 -22.95 28.80
CA GLU A 457 10.50 -24.18 28.37
C GLU A 457 10.79 -24.47 26.90
N ILE A 458 10.61 -23.49 26.01
CA ILE A 458 10.89 -23.65 24.56
C ILE A 458 12.32 -24.14 24.32
N GLU A 459 13.31 -23.51 24.97
CA GLU A 459 14.73 -23.84 24.78
C GLU A 459 15.11 -25.29 25.09
N GLN A 460 14.34 -25.97 25.93
CA GLN A 460 14.57 -27.38 26.30
C GLN A 460 14.20 -28.35 25.19
N TYR A 461 13.24 -27.99 24.33
CA TYR A 461 12.69 -28.89 23.31
C TYR A 461 13.19 -28.57 21.90
N VAL A 462 13.52 -27.30 21.61
CA VAL A 462 13.98 -26.89 20.28
C VAL A 462 15.48 -27.10 20.10
N ARG A 463 15.89 -27.24 18.83
CA ARG A 463 17.30 -27.37 18.46
C ARG A 463 18.13 -26.14 18.87
N PRO A 464 19.45 -26.31 19.07
CA PRO A 464 20.33 -25.18 19.44
C PRO A 464 20.40 -24.04 18.44
N ASP A 465 20.12 -24.30 17.16
CA ASP A 465 20.11 -23.33 16.07
C ASP A 465 18.73 -22.67 15.84
N CYS A 466 17.71 -23.05 16.61
CA CYS A 466 16.36 -22.52 16.47
C CYS A 466 16.29 -21.07 16.95
N VAL A 467 15.72 -20.20 16.11
CA VAL A 467 15.47 -18.79 16.46
C VAL A 467 14.20 -18.70 17.30
N ILE A 468 14.27 -17.98 18.42
CA ILE A 468 13.12 -17.76 19.30
C ILE A 468 12.76 -16.28 19.26
N ALA A 469 11.58 -15.99 18.71
CA ALA A 469 11.03 -14.66 18.62
C ALA A 469 9.96 -14.43 19.69
N SER A 470 9.95 -13.25 20.32
CA SER A 470 8.83 -12.81 21.17
C SER A 470 7.97 -11.77 20.43
N ASN A 471 6.65 -12.02 20.36
CA ASN A 471 5.65 -11.05 19.96
C ASN A 471 5.14 -10.33 21.23
N THR A 472 5.88 -9.30 21.62
CA THR A 472 5.55 -8.37 22.70
C THR A 472 5.44 -6.96 22.12
N SER A 473 4.65 -6.09 22.76
CA SER A 473 4.38 -4.74 22.24
C SER A 473 5.12 -3.66 23.01
N ALA A 474 5.42 -3.86 24.30
CA ALA A 474 6.11 -2.86 25.12
C ALA A 474 7.33 -3.38 25.88
N ILE A 475 7.33 -4.66 26.27
CA ILE A 475 8.40 -5.25 27.09
C ILE A 475 9.69 -5.33 26.28
N SER A 476 10.81 -4.92 26.88
CA SER A 476 12.14 -5.05 26.26
C SER A 476 12.47 -6.51 25.95
N ILE A 477 13.00 -6.75 24.74
CA ILE A 477 13.45 -8.09 24.36
C ILE A 477 14.67 -8.51 25.19
N SER A 478 15.52 -7.56 25.61
CA SER A 478 16.62 -7.83 26.52
C SER A 478 16.12 -8.37 27.86
N GLU A 479 15.06 -7.78 28.44
CA GLU A 479 14.45 -8.28 29.69
C GLU A 479 13.90 -9.72 29.51
N VAL A 480 13.30 -10.04 28.37
CA VAL A 480 12.84 -11.41 28.06
C VAL A 480 14.03 -12.36 27.88
N ALA A 481 15.07 -11.93 27.17
CA ALA A 481 16.25 -12.72 26.82
C ALA A 481 17.17 -13.02 28.02
N GLU A 482 17.02 -12.35 29.16
CA GLU A 482 17.77 -12.67 30.39
C GLU A 482 17.57 -14.11 30.86
N ALA A 483 16.40 -14.69 30.58
CA ALA A 483 16.09 -16.08 30.91
C ALA A 483 16.64 -17.10 29.91
N SER A 484 17.22 -16.65 28.78
CA SER A 484 17.74 -17.47 27.70
C SER A 484 19.13 -18.01 28.00
N LYS A 485 19.36 -19.28 27.67
CA LYS A 485 20.73 -19.85 27.63
C LYS A 485 21.48 -19.46 26.36
N ARG A 486 20.77 -19.00 25.33
CA ARG A 486 21.29 -18.67 23.98
C ARG A 486 20.68 -17.35 23.50
N PRO A 487 20.91 -16.22 24.21
CA PRO A 487 20.30 -14.93 23.88
C PRO A 487 20.64 -14.44 22.46
N GLU A 488 21.70 -14.97 21.84
CA GLU A 488 22.05 -14.74 20.44
C GLU A 488 21.01 -15.23 19.43
N ASN A 489 20.17 -16.18 19.82
CA ASN A 489 19.06 -16.70 19.00
C ASN A 489 17.72 -16.07 19.36
N VAL A 490 17.69 -15.13 20.31
CA VAL A 490 16.48 -14.44 20.75
C VAL A 490 16.32 -13.11 20.01
N VAL A 491 15.13 -12.89 19.46
CA VAL A 491 14.77 -11.71 18.67
C VAL A 491 13.34 -11.26 19.04
N GLY A 492 12.98 -10.01 18.79
CA GLY A 492 11.58 -9.59 18.81
C GLY A 492 10.95 -9.70 17.42
N MET A 493 9.72 -10.18 17.35
CA MET A 493 8.88 -10.11 16.14
C MET A 493 7.52 -9.54 16.53
N HIS A 494 7.43 -8.22 16.58
CA HIS A 494 6.23 -7.50 16.96
C HIS A 494 5.27 -7.37 15.77
N TYR A 495 4.24 -8.21 15.76
CA TYR A 495 3.15 -8.18 14.80
C TYR A 495 2.05 -7.20 15.24
N PHE A 496 1.38 -6.59 14.27
CA PHE A 496 0.28 -5.66 14.50
C PHE A 496 -1.08 -6.34 14.31
N SER A 497 -2.01 -6.08 15.23
CA SER A 497 -3.36 -6.62 15.18
C SER A 497 -4.29 -5.79 14.29
N PRO A 498 -5.15 -6.40 13.46
CA PRO A 498 -5.23 -7.84 13.12
C PRO A 498 -4.10 -8.29 12.19
N VAL A 499 -3.45 -9.42 12.50
CA VAL A 499 -2.25 -9.90 11.80
C VAL A 499 -2.49 -10.21 10.32
N ASP A 500 -3.68 -10.61 9.90
CA ASP A 500 -4.00 -10.89 8.50
C ASP A 500 -4.12 -9.62 7.63
N LYS A 501 -4.33 -8.46 8.27
CA LYS A 501 -4.60 -7.18 7.58
C LYS A 501 -3.46 -6.19 7.68
N MET A 502 -2.81 -6.13 8.84
CA MET A 502 -1.73 -5.18 9.06
C MET A 502 -0.49 -5.61 8.27
N GLN A 503 0.16 -4.66 7.61
CA GLN A 503 1.27 -4.94 6.70
C GLN A 503 2.61 -4.93 7.40
N LEU A 504 2.75 -4.18 8.50
CA LEU A 504 4.01 -4.01 9.20
C LEU A 504 4.35 -5.23 10.08
N LEU A 505 5.64 -5.53 10.16
CA LEU A 505 6.29 -6.34 11.18
C LEU A 505 7.51 -5.56 11.67
N GLU A 506 7.60 -5.37 12.98
CA GLU A 506 8.76 -4.76 13.63
C GLU A 506 9.65 -5.86 14.20
N VAL A 507 10.86 -6.02 13.65
CA VAL A 507 11.87 -6.97 14.11
C VAL A 507 12.83 -6.25 15.05
N ILE A 508 12.94 -6.74 16.28
CA ILE A 508 13.71 -6.09 17.34
C ILE A 508 14.98 -6.88 17.62
N THR A 509 16.13 -6.19 17.59
CA THR A 509 17.44 -6.78 17.89
C THR A 509 18.00 -6.24 19.19
N THR A 510 18.40 -7.13 20.09
CA THR A 510 19.18 -6.78 21.28
C THR A 510 20.67 -6.68 20.93
N PRO A 511 21.52 -6.13 21.81
CA PRO A 511 22.97 -6.18 21.61
C PRO A 511 23.55 -7.60 21.51
N LYS A 512 22.85 -8.62 22.03
CA LYS A 512 23.28 -10.03 21.98
C LYS A 512 22.76 -10.77 20.75
N THR A 513 21.66 -10.31 20.15
CA THR A 513 21.01 -10.98 19.01
C THR A 513 21.98 -11.12 17.84
N SER A 514 22.16 -12.34 17.34
CA SER A 514 23.01 -12.63 16.18
C SER A 514 22.42 -12.05 14.90
N ARG A 515 23.30 -11.78 13.92
CA ARG A 515 22.86 -11.31 12.59
C ARG A 515 22.07 -12.39 11.86
N GLU A 516 22.42 -13.65 12.07
CA GLU A 516 21.75 -14.81 11.51
C GLU A 516 20.31 -14.93 12.04
N ALA A 517 20.10 -14.78 13.36
CA ALA A 517 18.76 -14.81 13.95
C ALA A 517 17.90 -13.64 13.47
N ALA A 518 18.47 -12.43 13.41
CA ALA A 518 17.78 -11.26 12.87
C ALA A 518 17.42 -11.45 11.39
N SER A 519 18.34 -11.98 10.58
CA SER A 519 18.08 -12.29 9.17
C SER A 519 16.96 -13.31 8.99
N ALA A 520 16.96 -14.40 9.77
CA ALA A 520 15.92 -15.43 9.70
C ALA A 520 14.54 -14.86 10.04
N ALA A 521 14.44 -14.00 11.06
CA ALA A 521 13.20 -13.34 11.41
C ALA A 521 12.70 -12.39 10.31
N VAL A 522 13.62 -11.63 9.69
CA VAL A 522 13.28 -10.77 8.55
C VAL A 522 12.80 -11.59 7.36
N ASP A 523 13.49 -12.68 7.00
CA ASP A 523 13.10 -13.56 5.89
C ASP A 523 11.72 -14.19 6.11
N VAL A 524 11.42 -14.61 7.34
CA VAL A 524 10.08 -15.10 7.71
C VAL A 524 9.03 -14.01 7.50
N GLY A 525 9.26 -12.80 8.02
CA GLY A 525 8.34 -11.67 7.85
C GLY A 525 8.10 -11.31 6.37
N LEU A 526 9.16 -11.25 5.57
CA LEU A 526 9.08 -10.97 4.13
C LEU A 526 8.30 -12.06 3.39
N LYS A 527 8.56 -13.34 3.68
CA LYS A 527 7.84 -14.47 3.09
C LYS A 527 6.38 -14.52 3.52
N GLN A 528 6.06 -14.03 4.71
CA GLN A 528 4.69 -13.80 5.17
C GLN A 528 4.00 -12.58 4.49
N ASN A 529 4.66 -11.93 3.53
CA ASN A 529 4.21 -10.71 2.85
C ASN A 529 4.05 -9.50 3.78
N LYS A 530 4.92 -9.39 4.79
CA LYS A 530 5.02 -8.20 5.66
C LYS A 530 6.05 -7.21 5.13
N LEU A 531 5.81 -5.94 5.44
CA LEU A 531 6.83 -4.89 5.40
C LEU A 531 7.60 -4.97 6.70
N VAL A 532 8.90 -5.26 6.62
CA VAL A 532 9.72 -5.48 7.80
C VAL A 532 10.58 -4.25 8.07
N ILE A 533 10.49 -3.72 9.30
CA ILE A 533 11.45 -2.74 9.81
C ILE A 533 12.29 -3.41 10.89
N VAL A 534 13.59 -3.11 10.92
CA VAL A 534 14.49 -3.58 11.96
C VAL A 534 14.81 -2.43 12.89
N VAL A 535 14.61 -2.66 14.19
CA VAL A 535 14.82 -1.68 15.25
C VAL A 535 15.68 -2.28 16.36
N LYS A 536 16.40 -1.44 17.08
CA LYS A 536 17.10 -1.87 18.31
C LYS A 536 16.12 -1.94 19.46
N ASP A 537 16.45 -2.83 20.41
CA ASP A 537 15.70 -2.96 21.64
C ASP A 537 15.72 -1.67 22.47
N SER A 538 14.54 -1.25 22.91
CA SER A 538 14.26 -0.07 23.72
C SER A 538 12.87 -0.27 24.34
N PRO A 539 12.55 0.28 25.53
CA PRO A 539 11.20 0.28 26.06
C PRO A 539 10.19 0.82 25.02
N GLY A 540 9.19 0.01 24.64
CA GLY A 540 8.22 0.36 23.60
C GLY A 540 8.74 0.38 22.16
N PHE A 541 9.97 -0.06 21.92
CA PHE A 541 10.63 -0.13 20.61
C PHE A 541 10.57 1.22 19.86
N TYR A 542 10.29 1.19 18.56
CA TYR A 542 9.96 2.39 17.80
C TYR A 542 8.45 2.66 17.84
N THR A 543 7.64 1.66 17.49
CA THR A 543 6.22 1.91 17.20
C THR A 543 5.39 2.26 18.44
N THR A 544 5.39 1.41 19.47
CA THR A 544 4.59 1.63 20.68
C THR A 544 5.02 2.88 21.42
N ARG A 545 6.33 3.15 21.48
CA ARG A 545 6.92 4.34 22.09
C ARG A 545 6.39 5.62 21.45
N VAL A 546 6.47 5.72 20.12
CA VAL A 546 6.00 6.89 19.37
C VAL A 546 4.49 7.09 19.50
N LEU A 547 3.70 6.00 19.43
CA LEU A 547 2.25 6.07 19.59
C LEU A 547 1.85 6.51 21.00
N ALA A 548 2.50 5.97 22.03
CA ALA A 548 2.19 6.29 23.42
C ALA A 548 2.43 7.77 23.74
N ALA A 549 3.49 8.38 23.21
CA ALA A 549 3.76 9.82 23.41
C ALA A 549 2.60 10.68 22.91
N MET A 550 2.03 10.36 21.74
CA MET A 550 0.84 11.04 21.22
C MET A 550 -0.42 10.73 22.03
N LEU A 551 -0.64 9.46 22.40
CA LEU A 551 -1.86 9.06 23.11
C LEU A 551 -1.92 9.63 24.53
N SER A 552 -0.78 9.85 25.20
CA SER A 552 -0.74 10.57 26.48
C SER A 552 -1.37 11.98 26.36
N GLU A 553 -1.23 12.63 25.21
CA GLU A 553 -1.85 13.93 24.94
C GLU A 553 -3.36 13.83 24.72
N THR A 554 -3.83 12.73 24.12
CA THR A 554 -5.27 12.51 23.95
C THR A 554 -6.00 12.41 25.29
N ILE A 555 -5.37 11.81 26.30
CA ILE A 555 -5.91 11.76 27.66
C ILE A 555 -6.04 13.17 28.24
N ARG A 556 -5.01 14.01 28.04
CA ARG A 556 -5.05 15.42 28.47
C ARG A 556 -6.19 16.17 27.80
N LEU A 557 -6.34 16.06 26.49
CA LEU A 557 -7.42 16.72 25.75
C LEU A 557 -8.81 16.31 26.26
N LEU A 558 -9.01 15.02 26.55
CA LEU A 558 -10.27 14.54 27.15
C LEU A 558 -10.51 15.15 28.53
N GLN A 559 -9.47 15.33 29.35
CA GLN A 559 -9.56 15.98 30.66
C GLN A 559 -9.75 17.51 30.56
N GLU A 560 -9.28 18.14 29.49
CA GLU A 560 -9.50 19.56 29.17
C GLU A 560 -10.94 19.83 28.65
N GLY A 561 -11.76 18.79 28.51
CA GLY A 561 -13.17 18.89 28.16
C GLY A 561 -13.50 18.57 26.70
N VAL A 562 -12.52 18.17 25.89
CA VAL A 562 -12.77 17.69 24.52
C VAL A 562 -13.56 16.38 24.59
N GLY A 563 -14.73 16.34 23.94
CA GLY A 563 -15.56 15.13 23.96
C GLY A 563 -14.94 13.97 23.15
N PRO A 564 -15.24 12.69 23.46
CA PRO A 564 -14.71 11.55 22.68
C PRO A 564 -15.05 11.58 21.18
N LYS A 565 -16.20 12.15 20.81
CA LYS A 565 -16.59 12.33 19.40
C LYS A 565 -15.78 13.45 18.74
N GLU A 566 -15.65 14.58 19.41
CA GLU A 566 -14.86 15.72 18.94
C GLU A 566 -13.39 15.32 18.79
N LEU A 567 -12.81 14.60 19.75
CA LEU A 567 -11.47 14.05 19.66
C LEU A 567 -11.32 13.14 18.43
N ASN A 568 -12.29 12.26 18.17
CA ASN A 568 -12.27 11.43 16.97
C ASN A 568 -12.31 12.27 15.69
N ASP A 569 -13.15 13.30 15.63
CA ASP A 569 -13.28 14.19 14.49
C ASP A 569 -12.01 15.03 14.25
N LEU A 570 -11.32 15.46 15.32
CA LEU A 570 -10.01 16.11 15.23
C LEU A 570 -8.97 15.17 14.60
N CYS A 571 -8.95 13.90 15.02
CA CYS A 571 -7.99 12.91 14.51
C CYS A 571 -8.25 12.56 13.05
N THR A 572 -9.49 12.23 12.69
CA THR A 572 -9.85 11.88 11.31
C THR A 572 -9.79 13.10 10.39
N GLY A 573 -10.14 14.28 10.90
CA GLY A 573 -9.99 15.56 10.22
C GLY A 573 -8.53 15.91 9.92
N PHE A 574 -7.57 15.50 10.77
CA PHE A 574 -6.14 15.63 10.46
C PHE A 574 -5.66 14.60 9.43
N GLY A 575 -6.34 13.46 9.32
CA GLY A 575 -6.04 12.42 8.34
C GLY A 575 -5.73 11.03 8.91
N PHE A 576 -5.84 10.83 10.23
CA PHE A 576 -5.68 9.50 10.83
C PHE A 576 -6.85 8.58 10.42
N PRO A 577 -6.61 7.27 10.21
CA PRO A 577 -7.65 6.36 9.73
C PRO A 577 -8.74 6.07 10.77
N VAL A 578 -8.44 6.24 12.06
CA VAL A 578 -9.34 5.98 13.19
C VAL A 578 -9.16 7.09 14.23
N GLY A 579 -10.26 7.51 14.84
CA GLY A 579 -10.20 8.47 15.95
C GLY A 579 -9.68 7.82 17.24
N PHE A 580 -8.88 8.56 18.02
CA PHE A 580 -8.11 7.95 19.12
C PHE A 580 -8.94 7.48 20.32
N ALA A 581 -10.11 8.06 20.59
CA ALA A 581 -11.02 7.50 21.60
C ALA A 581 -11.58 6.13 21.15
N THR A 582 -11.86 5.98 19.86
CA THR A 582 -12.25 4.67 19.30
C THR A 582 -11.08 3.70 19.26
N LEU A 583 -9.87 4.17 18.94
CA LEU A 583 -8.67 3.33 18.97
C LEU A 583 -8.43 2.76 20.38
N ALA A 584 -8.53 3.60 21.41
CA ALA A 584 -8.36 3.19 22.81
C ALA A 584 -9.39 2.10 23.21
N ASP A 585 -10.64 2.23 22.78
CA ASP A 585 -11.67 1.21 23.00
C ASP A 585 -11.45 -0.08 22.20
N GLU A 586 -10.82 0.01 21.03
CA GLU A 586 -10.54 -1.15 20.16
C GLU A 586 -9.35 -1.97 20.66
N VAL A 587 -8.30 -1.29 21.13
CA VAL A 587 -7.13 -1.92 21.74
C VAL A 587 -7.44 -2.42 23.15
N GLY A 588 -8.10 -1.58 23.95
CA GLY A 588 -8.44 -1.84 25.34
C GLY A 588 -7.81 -0.80 26.29
N ILE A 589 -8.64 -0.25 27.18
CA ILE A 589 -8.24 0.82 28.11
C ILE A 589 -7.24 0.32 29.16
N ASP A 590 -7.33 -0.94 29.57
CA ASP A 590 -6.38 -1.61 30.47
C ASP A 590 -5.00 -1.79 29.82
N VAL A 591 -4.96 -2.13 28.55
CA VAL A 591 -3.70 -2.24 27.79
C VAL A 591 -3.05 -0.87 27.68
N ALA A 592 -3.83 0.16 27.34
CA ALA A 592 -3.36 1.54 27.29
C ALA A 592 -2.79 2.00 28.65
N LEU A 593 -3.47 1.70 29.75
CA LEU A 593 -3.01 1.99 31.11
C LEU A 593 -1.69 1.28 31.45
N HIS A 594 -1.57 -0.01 31.12
CA HIS A 594 -0.36 -0.78 31.35
C HIS A 594 0.85 -0.19 30.61
N ILE A 595 0.69 0.09 29.31
CA ILE A 595 1.75 0.67 28.48
C ILE A 595 2.13 2.07 28.97
N ALA A 596 1.15 2.92 29.29
CA ALA A 596 1.40 4.27 29.78
C ALA A 596 2.18 4.27 31.11
N LYS A 597 1.86 3.36 32.04
CA LYS A 597 2.64 3.19 33.28
C LYS A 597 4.06 2.71 33.01
N TYR A 598 4.22 1.65 32.21
CA TYR A 598 5.54 1.07 31.90
C TYR A 598 6.46 2.09 31.20
N LEU A 599 5.97 2.78 30.18
CA LEU A 599 6.77 3.78 29.47
C LEU A 599 6.98 5.05 30.30
N GLY A 600 6.03 5.45 31.14
CA GLY A 600 6.21 6.54 32.09
C GLY A 600 7.32 6.26 33.11
N GLU A 601 7.40 5.01 33.61
CA GLU A 601 8.47 4.57 34.51
C GLU A 601 9.83 4.54 33.81
N LYS A 602 9.89 4.00 32.59
CA LYS A 602 11.17 3.78 31.87
C LYS A 602 11.70 5.02 31.15
N LEU A 603 10.83 5.89 30.63
CA LEU A 603 11.21 7.05 29.81
C LEU A 603 10.91 8.40 30.48
N GLY A 604 10.23 8.41 31.64
CA GLY A 604 10.04 9.59 32.47
C GLY A 604 9.03 10.61 31.93
N GLN A 605 9.23 11.88 32.30
CA GLN A 605 8.25 12.96 32.09
C GLN A 605 7.92 13.27 30.63
N ARG A 606 8.79 12.95 29.66
CA ARG A 606 8.46 13.16 28.23
C ARG A 606 7.26 12.34 27.75
N MET A 607 6.97 11.23 28.43
CA MET A 607 5.79 10.39 28.16
C MET A 607 4.54 10.85 28.92
N ALA A 608 4.65 11.85 29.80
CA ALA A 608 3.55 12.37 30.59
C ALA A 608 2.50 13.10 29.72
N GLY A 609 1.30 13.31 30.24
CA GLY A 609 0.22 13.96 29.50
C GLY A 609 -0.99 14.15 30.39
N GLY A 610 -2.07 13.43 30.10
CA GLY A 610 -3.19 13.31 31.01
C GLY A 610 -2.83 12.57 32.31
N ASP A 611 -3.67 12.73 33.34
CA ASP A 611 -3.61 11.93 34.56
C ASP A 611 -4.12 10.52 34.28
N LEU A 612 -3.28 9.52 34.56
CA LEU A 612 -3.58 8.11 34.37
C LEU A 612 -4.67 7.60 35.32
N ILE A 613 -5.03 8.36 36.36
CA ILE A 613 -6.12 8.00 37.30
C ILE A 613 -7.47 7.84 36.59
N VAL A 614 -7.69 8.55 35.49
CA VAL A 614 -8.89 8.43 34.66
C VAL A 614 -8.95 7.02 34.05
N LEU A 615 -7.85 6.58 33.42
CA LEU A 615 -7.77 5.24 32.84
C LEU A 615 -7.88 4.17 33.92
N GLN A 616 -7.25 4.37 35.08
CA GLN A 616 -7.37 3.46 36.23
C GLN A 616 -8.83 3.32 36.68
N LYS A 617 -9.54 4.43 36.92
CA LYS A 617 -10.96 4.41 37.30
C LYS A 617 -11.83 3.76 36.23
N MET A 618 -11.53 3.97 34.94
CA MET A 618 -12.24 3.29 33.85
C MET A 618 -12.04 1.77 33.91
N VAL A 619 -10.81 1.31 34.15
CA VAL A 619 -10.48 -0.12 34.31
C VAL A 619 -11.19 -0.71 35.53
N ASP A 620 -11.15 -0.02 36.67
CA ASP A 620 -11.78 -0.47 37.92
C ASP A 620 -13.31 -0.60 37.76
N ASN A 621 -13.92 0.21 36.89
CA ASN A 621 -15.34 0.16 36.53
C ASN A 621 -15.66 -0.80 35.37
N ASN A 622 -14.69 -1.61 34.92
CA ASN A 622 -14.79 -2.54 33.80
C ASN A 622 -15.14 -1.86 32.45
N TYR A 623 -14.70 -0.62 32.25
CA TYR A 623 -14.82 0.13 30.98
C TYR A 623 -13.60 -0.12 30.10
N LEU A 624 -13.43 -1.37 29.67
CA LEU A 624 -12.27 -1.86 28.93
C LEU A 624 -12.37 -1.69 27.40
N GLY A 625 -13.42 -1.04 26.91
CA GLY A 625 -13.67 -0.85 25.48
C GLY A 625 -14.54 -1.94 24.88
N ARG A 626 -14.22 -2.36 23.65
CA ARG A 626 -15.04 -3.35 22.90
C ARG A 626 -15.16 -4.70 23.59
N LYS A 627 -14.12 -5.13 24.31
CA LYS A 627 -14.10 -6.45 24.95
C LYS A 627 -15.04 -6.56 26.15
N SER A 628 -15.29 -5.47 26.87
CA SER A 628 -16.31 -5.43 27.95
C SER A 628 -17.64 -4.83 27.48
N GLY A 629 -17.71 -4.39 26.22
CA GLY A 629 -18.87 -3.72 25.63
C GLY A 629 -19.04 -2.26 26.05
N LYS A 630 -18.14 -1.70 26.86
CA LYS A 630 -18.18 -0.30 27.33
C LYS A 630 -16.76 0.25 27.48
N GLY A 631 -16.52 1.47 27.01
CA GLY A 631 -15.28 2.21 27.19
C GLY A 631 -15.56 3.71 27.16
N CYS A 632 -14.88 4.47 26.30
CA CYS A 632 -15.29 5.83 25.94
C CYS A 632 -16.69 5.83 25.27
N PHE A 633 -17.01 4.77 24.54
CA PHE A 633 -18.31 4.56 23.90
C PHE A 633 -19.06 3.37 24.51
N ASP A 634 -20.38 3.36 24.35
CA ASP A 634 -21.24 2.22 24.71
C ASP A 634 -21.48 1.32 23.47
N TYR A 635 -21.04 0.06 23.56
CA TYR A 635 -21.18 -0.95 22.51
C TYR A 635 -22.32 -1.95 22.78
N SER A 636 -23.07 -1.79 23.88
CA SER A 636 -24.13 -2.72 24.28
C SER A 636 -25.40 -2.65 23.42
N LYS A 637 -25.69 -1.49 22.80
CA LYS A 637 -27.00 -1.24 22.14
C LYS A 637 -27.01 -1.30 20.61
N SER A 638 -25.88 -1.20 19.90
CA SER A 638 -25.82 -1.38 18.44
C SER A 638 -24.37 -1.32 17.89
N LYS A 639 -24.10 -2.01 16.77
CA LYS A 639 -22.84 -1.90 16.02
C LYS A 639 -22.68 -0.56 15.28
N THR A 640 -23.77 0.19 15.02
CA THR A 640 -23.79 1.30 14.03
C THR A 640 -24.09 2.69 14.60
N LYS A 641 -24.72 2.82 15.77
CA LYS A 641 -24.92 4.11 16.47
C LYS A 641 -24.38 4.00 17.88
N ARG A 642 -23.12 4.42 18.06
CA ARG A 642 -22.42 4.40 19.35
C ARG A 642 -22.79 5.66 20.13
N GLY A 643 -23.44 5.49 21.28
CA GLY A 643 -23.57 6.56 22.27
C GLY A 643 -22.23 6.77 22.97
N VAL A 644 -21.97 7.99 23.44
CA VAL A 644 -20.86 8.22 24.37
C VAL A 644 -21.23 7.59 25.71
N ASN A 645 -20.26 7.01 26.41
CA ASN A 645 -20.50 6.47 27.74
C ASN A 645 -20.55 7.62 28.76
N GLU A 646 -21.76 8.01 29.18
CA GLU A 646 -21.97 9.10 30.14
C GLU A 646 -21.24 8.89 31.48
N LYS A 647 -21.07 7.63 31.91
CA LYS A 647 -20.33 7.32 33.14
C LYS A 647 -18.83 7.53 32.97
N ALA A 648 -18.28 7.22 31.79
CA ALA A 648 -16.89 7.53 31.47
C ALA A 648 -16.66 9.05 31.35
N LEU A 649 -17.62 9.79 30.79
CA LEU A 649 -17.59 11.25 30.79
C LEU A 649 -17.62 11.83 32.21
N GLN A 650 -18.39 11.23 33.13
CA GLN A 650 -18.38 11.68 34.52
C GLN A 650 -17.00 11.49 35.16
N ILE A 651 -16.34 10.33 34.95
CA ILE A 651 -14.97 10.10 35.43
C ILE A 651 -13.99 11.15 34.88
N LEU A 652 -14.13 11.52 33.61
CA LEU A 652 -13.33 12.58 32.97
C LEU A 652 -13.58 13.96 33.60
N LYS A 653 -14.84 14.29 33.89
CA LYS A 653 -15.21 15.55 34.55
C LYS A 653 -14.73 15.63 35.99
N ASP A 654 -14.80 14.53 36.73
CA ASP A 654 -14.34 14.45 38.13
C ASP A 654 -12.83 14.70 38.26
N HIS A 655 -12.08 14.44 37.18
CA HIS A 655 -10.64 14.64 37.08
C HIS A 655 -10.27 15.61 35.94
N ALA A 656 -11.12 16.62 35.72
CA ALA A 656 -10.89 17.59 34.68
C ALA A 656 -9.61 18.42 34.97
N LYS A 657 -8.89 18.77 33.90
CA LYS A 657 -7.77 19.70 33.93
C LYS A 657 -8.19 21.01 33.26
N SER A 658 -7.69 22.14 33.75
CA SER A 658 -7.90 23.40 33.06
C SER A 658 -7.07 23.44 31.78
N SER A 659 -7.68 23.93 30.69
CA SER A 659 -6.89 24.31 29.53
C SER A 659 -6.02 25.53 29.88
N ARG A 660 -4.80 25.55 29.35
CA ARG A 660 -3.80 26.61 29.54
C ARG A 660 -3.51 27.38 28.25
N GLY A 661 -4.44 27.37 27.29
CA GLY A 661 -4.30 27.99 25.97
C GLY A 661 -3.93 26.98 24.88
N CYS A 662 -3.76 27.45 23.63
CA CYS A 662 -3.56 26.59 22.45
C CYS A 662 -4.74 25.62 22.24
N ASP A 663 -5.96 26.17 22.24
CA ASP A 663 -7.23 25.45 22.22
C ASP A 663 -7.88 25.33 20.85
N SER A 664 -7.30 25.94 19.81
CA SER A 664 -7.87 25.81 18.47
C SER A 664 -7.81 24.36 18.02
N ASP A 665 -8.71 23.96 17.11
CA ASP A 665 -8.69 22.61 16.55
C ASP A 665 -7.32 22.28 15.92
N HIS A 666 -6.68 23.27 15.29
CA HIS A 666 -5.33 23.13 14.75
C HIS A 666 -4.30 22.89 15.85
N ASP A 667 -4.37 23.64 16.96
CA ASP A 667 -3.45 23.47 18.08
C ASP A 667 -3.62 22.10 18.74
N ARG A 668 -4.86 21.65 18.96
CA ARG A 668 -5.15 20.34 19.54
C ARG A 668 -4.62 19.21 18.65
N GLN A 669 -4.79 19.32 17.34
CA GLN A 669 -4.20 18.40 16.37
C GLN A 669 -2.66 18.41 16.44
N LEU A 670 -2.05 19.60 16.41
CA LEU A 670 -0.60 19.73 16.35
C LEU A 670 0.08 19.40 17.68
N ARG A 671 -0.57 19.58 18.83
CA ARG A 671 -0.12 19.08 20.15
C ARG A 671 0.06 17.55 20.12
N MET A 672 -0.91 16.82 19.56
CA MET A 672 -0.80 15.36 19.39
C MET A 672 0.31 14.99 18.38
N VAL A 673 0.28 15.60 17.20
CA VAL A 673 1.18 15.23 16.09
C VAL A 673 2.63 15.62 16.37
N SER A 674 2.88 16.77 16.99
CA SER A 674 4.23 17.22 17.34
C SER A 674 4.90 16.24 18.31
N ARG A 675 4.18 15.72 19.30
CA ARG A 675 4.69 14.71 20.22
C ARG A 675 5.01 13.39 19.51
N PHE A 676 4.14 12.95 18.60
CA PHE A 676 4.41 11.78 17.75
C PHE A 676 5.70 11.97 16.94
N VAL A 677 5.81 13.09 16.22
CA VAL A 677 6.93 13.38 15.33
C VAL A 677 8.23 13.53 16.13
N ASN A 678 8.20 14.26 17.24
CA ASN A 678 9.36 14.46 18.09
C ASN A 678 9.89 13.14 18.67
N GLU A 679 9.00 12.26 19.12
CA GLU A 679 9.41 10.95 19.64
C GLU A 679 9.97 10.05 18.53
N ALA A 680 9.45 10.17 17.30
CA ALA A 680 10.01 9.45 16.15
C ALA A 680 11.43 9.93 15.82
N LEU A 681 11.68 11.24 15.88
CA LEU A 681 13.01 11.81 15.70
C LEU A 681 13.96 11.43 16.83
N LEU A 682 13.49 11.38 18.09
CA LEU A 682 14.25 10.86 19.23
C LEU A 682 14.66 9.41 19.04
N CYS A 683 13.78 8.57 18.48
CA CYS A 683 14.14 7.19 18.16
C CYS A 683 15.27 7.10 17.12
N LEU A 684 15.40 8.08 16.22
CA LEU A 684 16.54 8.15 15.31
C LEU A 684 17.80 8.68 16.02
N GLU A 685 17.65 9.72 16.84
CA GLU A 685 18.74 10.33 17.62
C GLU A 685 19.37 9.32 18.60
N GLU A 686 18.56 8.53 19.29
CA GLU A 686 18.98 7.48 20.22
C GLU A 686 19.42 6.19 19.49
N GLY A 687 19.27 6.13 18.17
CA GLY A 687 19.68 4.99 17.35
C GLY A 687 18.81 3.73 17.51
N VAL A 688 17.56 3.89 17.98
CA VAL A 688 16.54 2.83 18.00
C VAL A 688 16.17 2.42 16.58
N ILE A 689 15.96 3.41 15.69
CA ILE A 689 15.86 3.19 14.25
C ILE A 689 17.17 3.60 13.58
N SER A 690 17.58 2.85 12.55
CA SER A 690 18.83 3.10 11.82
C SER A 690 18.69 4.13 10.70
N SER A 691 17.47 4.48 10.30
CA SER A 691 17.22 5.42 9.21
C SER A 691 15.82 6.06 9.29
N PRO A 692 15.65 7.29 8.77
CA PRO A 692 14.33 7.92 8.60
C PRO A 692 13.33 7.03 7.86
N ARG A 693 13.81 6.26 6.88
CA ARG A 693 12.99 5.33 6.09
C ARG A 693 12.24 4.32 6.95
N SER A 694 12.94 3.65 7.87
CA SER A 694 12.31 2.70 8.79
C SER A 694 11.27 3.39 9.66
N GLY A 695 11.55 4.63 10.06
CA GLY A 695 10.63 5.46 10.81
C GLY A 695 9.34 5.77 10.05
N ASP A 696 9.44 6.29 8.83
CA ASP A 696 8.26 6.64 8.02
C ASP A 696 7.40 5.42 7.68
N ILE A 697 8.04 4.31 7.26
CA ILE A 697 7.33 3.06 6.97
C ILE A 697 6.65 2.51 8.23
N GLY A 698 7.34 2.50 9.36
CA GLY A 698 6.77 2.04 10.63
C GLY A 698 5.58 2.88 11.09
N ALA A 699 5.69 4.20 10.99
CA ALA A 699 4.65 5.13 11.39
C ALA A 699 3.40 5.03 10.49
N VAL A 700 3.58 4.96 9.17
CA VAL A 700 2.45 4.93 8.23
C VAL A 700 1.76 3.56 8.22
N PHE A 701 2.52 2.47 8.08
CA PHE A 701 1.95 1.12 7.91
C PHE A 701 1.67 0.40 9.24
N GLY A 702 2.24 0.86 10.35
CA GLY A 702 1.99 0.32 11.70
C GLY A 702 1.04 1.18 12.51
N LEU A 703 1.32 2.49 12.60
CA LEU A 703 0.63 3.41 13.51
C LEU A 703 -0.50 4.22 12.85
N GLY A 704 -0.63 4.13 11.52
CA GLY A 704 -1.65 4.86 10.77
C GLY A 704 -1.36 6.36 10.64
N PHE A 705 -0.09 6.77 10.70
CA PHE A 705 0.28 8.16 10.40
C PHE A 705 -0.21 8.54 8.99
N PRO A 706 -0.79 9.74 8.78
CA PRO A 706 -1.48 10.07 7.53
C PRO A 706 -0.56 9.91 6.30
N PRO A 707 -0.87 8.98 5.36
CA PRO A 707 0.03 8.65 4.25
C PRO A 707 0.33 9.82 3.31
N PHE A 708 -0.60 10.74 3.11
CA PHE A 708 -0.39 11.92 2.26
C PHE A 708 0.65 12.90 2.82
N LEU A 709 0.98 12.81 4.12
CA LEU A 709 2.08 13.56 4.74
C LEU A 709 3.44 12.86 4.59
N GLY A 710 3.45 11.58 4.19
CA GLY A 710 4.67 10.83 3.85
C GLY A 710 5.39 10.15 5.03
N GLY A 711 4.87 10.26 6.25
CA GLY A 711 5.52 9.81 7.48
C GLY A 711 6.09 10.98 8.30
N PRO A 712 6.45 10.77 9.59
CA PRO A 712 6.93 11.83 10.48
C PRO A 712 8.17 12.57 9.97
N PHE A 713 9.13 11.89 9.34
CA PHE A 713 10.35 12.54 8.84
C PHE A 713 10.05 13.36 7.58
N ARG A 714 9.28 12.79 6.65
CA ARG A 714 8.82 13.53 5.46
C ARG A 714 7.89 14.69 5.82
N PHE A 715 7.09 14.55 6.88
CA PHE A 715 6.25 15.63 7.41
C PHE A 715 7.11 16.81 7.87
N VAL A 716 8.22 16.58 8.58
CA VAL A 716 9.15 17.66 8.98
C VAL A 716 9.72 18.37 7.75
N ASP A 717 10.13 17.62 6.72
CA ASP A 717 10.68 18.18 5.47
C ASP A 717 9.69 19.07 4.69
N ASN A 718 8.39 18.75 4.82
CA ASN A 718 7.28 19.42 4.14
C ASN A 718 6.68 20.58 4.96
N TYR A 719 6.42 20.37 6.24
CA TYR A 719 5.82 21.35 7.16
C TYR A 719 6.83 22.42 7.59
N GLY A 720 8.11 22.04 7.67
CA GLY A 720 9.23 22.89 8.09
C GLY A 720 9.62 22.65 9.55
N ALA A 721 10.90 22.31 9.76
CA ALA A 721 11.45 22.06 11.10
C ALA A 721 11.37 23.28 12.02
N GLU A 722 11.74 24.46 11.53
CA GLU A 722 11.68 25.73 12.28
C GLU A 722 10.25 26.04 12.75
N ARG A 723 9.28 25.88 11.86
CA ARG A 723 7.87 26.07 12.18
C ARG A 723 7.42 25.11 13.27
N LEU A 724 7.76 23.82 13.15
CA LEU A 724 7.39 22.82 14.15
C LEU A 724 8.01 23.12 15.52
N VAL A 725 9.30 23.50 15.57
CA VAL A 725 9.97 23.88 16.83
C VAL A 725 9.29 25.08 17.48
N THR A 726 8.94 26.10 16.68
CA THR A 726 8.26 27.30 17.18
C THR A 726 6.91 26.96 17.83
N GLU A 727 6.13 26.10 17.19
CA GLU A 727 4.85 25.63 17.73
C GLU A 727 5.02 24.80 19.01
N MET A 728 6.01 23.92 19.02
CA MET A 728 6.34 23.10 20.19
C MET A 728 6.80 23.94 21.38
N ASP A 729 7.66 24.93 21.16
CA ASP A 729 8.11 25.85 22.21
C ASP A 729 6.93 26.68 22.74
N ARG A 730 6.00 27.10 21.86
CA ARG A 730 4.74 27.77 22.28
C ARG A 730 3.87 26.88 23.17
N TYR A 731 3.75 25.59 22.86
CA TYR A 731 3.01 24.64 23.70
C TYR A 731 3.73 24.40 25.04
N ARG A 732 5.05 24.22 25.02
CA ARG A 732 5.87 24.07 26.22
C ARG A 732 5.65 25.23 27.18
N ASP A 733 5.76 26.47 26.68
CA ASP A 733 5.66 27.68 27.49
C ASP A 733 4.24 27.88 28.06
N SER A 734 3.20 27.52 27.28
CA SER A 734 1.80 27.59 27.72
C SER A 734 1.47 26.60 28.86
N TYR A 735 2.22 25.49 28.95
CA TYR A 735 1.98 24.43 29.92
C TYR A 735 3.02 24.39 31.06
N GLU A 736 3.63 25.53 31.41
CA GLU A 736 4.62 25.68 32.50
C GLU A 736 5.88 24.80 32.31
N ASP A 737 6.59 25.00 31.19
CA ASP A 737 7.81 24.25 30.83
C ASP A 737 7.60 22.74 30.66
N ALA A 738 6.48 22.38 30.05
CA ALA A 738 6.09 20.99 29.79
C ALA A 738 7.13 20.24 28.93
N VAL A 739 7.90 19.36 29.57
CA VAL A 739 9.01 18.58 28.99
C VAL A 739 8.55 17.74 27.80
N GLU A 740 7.31 17.27 27.80
CA GLU A 740 6.72 16.49 26.70
C GLU A 740 6.61 17.25 25.37
N PHE A 741 6.62 18.59 25.40
CA PHE A 741 6.65 19.44 24.19
C PHE A 741 8.05 19.96 23.85
N GLN A 742 9.08 19.55 24.58
CA GLN A 742 10.45 19.97 24.26
C GLN A 742 10.93 19.30 22.97
N ALA A 743 11.19 20.11 21.94
CA ALA A 743 11.80 19.63 20.71
C ALA A 743 13.19 19.01 20.97
N CYS A 744 13.41 17.81 20.45
CA CYS A 744 14.68 17.08 20.54
C CYS A 744 15.82 17.81 19.80
N GLN A 745 17.06 17.41 20.09
CA GLN A 745 18.23 18.09 19.56
C GLN A 745 18.29 17.96 18.04
N LEU A 746 17.98 16.78 17.50
CA LEU A 746 17.93 16.55 16.06
C LEU A 746 16.94 17.48 15.36
N LEU A 747 15.75 17.68 15.93
CA LEU A 747 14.75 18.59 15.35
C LEU A 747 15.22 20.05 15.40
N ARG A 748 15.81 20.49 16.53
CA ARG A 748 16.37 21.85 16.65
C ARG A 748 17.53 22.09 15.69
N ASP A 749 18.35 21.07 15.43
CA ASP A 749 19.45 21.19 14.47
C ASP A 749 18.95 21.28 13.02
N HIS A 750 17.84 20.62 12.68
CA HIS A 750 17.16 20.83 11.40
C HIS A 750 16.47 22.19 11.32
N ALA A 751 15.99 22.74 12.43
CA ALA A 751 15.41 24.08 12.47
C ALA A 751 16.45 25.20 12.23
N LYS A 752 17.72 24.99 12.61
CA LYS A 752 18.80 25.97 12.38
C LYS A 752 19.23 26.12 10.92
N ASP A 753 19.02 25.09 10.10
CA ASP A 753 19.40 25.09 8.68
C ASP A 753 18.21 24.64 7.81
N SER A 754 17.54 25.60 7.18
CA SER A 754 16.38 25.33 6.30
C SER A 754 16.70 24.46 5.07
N LYS A 755 17.99 24.27 4.74
CA LYS A 755 18.43 23.35 3.68
C LYS A 755 18.61 21.92 4.17
N ARG A 756 18.71 21.70 5.48
CA ARG A 756 18.90 20.37 6.08
C ARG A 756 17.57 19.61 6.12
N LYS A 757 17.44 18.64 5.23
CA LYS A 757 16.27 17.75 5.12
C LYS A 757 16.63 16.31 5.39
N PHE A 758 15.66 15.49 5.80
CA PHE A 758 15.85 14.05 5.95
C PHE A 758 15.96 13.35 4.60
N TYR A 759 15.24 13.86 3.59
CA TYR A 759 15.29 13.34 2.23
C TYR A 759 15.71 14.41 1.23
N ALA A 760 16.52 14.01 0.25
CA ALA A 760 16.76 14.81 -0.94
C ALA A 760 15.44 14.95 -1.73
N ILE A 761 15.17 16.17 -2.22
CA ILE A 761 13.98 16.50 -3.02
C ILE A 761 14.21 16.14 -4.48
#